data_AF-A0A372YPD0-F1
#
_entry.id   AF-A0A372YPD0-F1
#
_cell.length_a   1.000
_cell.length_b   1.000
_cell.length_c   1.000
_cell.angle_alpha   90.00
_cell.angle_beta   90.00
_cell.angle_gamma   90.00
#
_symmetry.space_group_name_H-M   'P 1'
#
loop_
_entity.id
_entity.type
_entity.pdbx_description
1 polymer ?
#
loop_
_entity_poly.entity_id
_entity_poly.type
_entity_poly.pdbx_seq_one_letter_code
_entity_poly.pdbx_strand_id
1 'polypeptide(L)'
;MKKLIPIILSIVTAFSLLMPVQAKKDDSALPDDNKIRLVNVTEDGHYEIIKENDSYAAAKVSHTLLQHQYENLGIAKGQTFLSIENGVVEFKKAQDCSVNITYTNTANQEEGYTNGCYGADGAFLEYNDGNGMVKFQLSGVIGSTSIENVTIHPLTTLPNVSHFEVHNGILLHYLKSDIASKGYDNVLHLGQAPSYLKEKTIYYSYDSHYFYKSFSAMITDVRKSIHTQAVNAKQPYYNYYQYVNHRSTTAYPYEDVHAYLQNTRLLKQSITKFEGTYLHDILTQSMIVQGEKGFFQYQNQFGANALMMLSLALNESASGRSALSYNRNNLFGHAAYDSDVEKNASRYLCVSDSIYAHAAHYISSSYLNPNQFQYHGGHFGNKAGGMNVSYASDPYWGEKAAQYYYDIDHALQDKDLNQYAIGITGTKKVNVRKDPKEAAKTLYAIPKGTQASLLLLDKQTEGNAVWYLVQTDVPLTNDRNVSANPTYNYRKSYGYVKASELSFITNEKHLNEKNYVDISFDANGGTFYPGSHTITMQIESGKIPIILEPEKKNALFIGWDKEIKKAEKDIVYKANYRSVKNIAFIEKPKQTYQQHDYLDVSKGKIQVSFEDGSTQERSLTTDMVSGYDPTTLGTQTLTIRYAGKTLSYEIHVKKQSESTGSKLQEKAAYIIKTYSDKVGLTDDALTELEKFQNDVLQESNNPLDDDVLRAVDRILQPNLKPRLSVLIHDDTYDLQISGLSLAMQKKTSFLNAWMPKTVVVNVHDSIDNEEETLFKKVAEANYVTYEAGFTIDGKEDMSGYDPETQVLYSIKKPKNSKGKLYRILTVDGENIRQLPTTQSDTRILFQAKKGSFAIVSIQGAAPKGSMDFTEVANIKGNGKNYITTYILIPFAVIFLILILVIVLLLIRRKNKIAYRKKKRAIYKNQ
;
A
#
# COMPACT_ATOMS: atom_id res chain seq x y z
N MET A 1 20.71 39.72 42.85
CA MET A 1 21.22 41.05 42.45
C MET A 1 20.67 41.31 41.05
N LYS A 2 19.67 42.20 40.95
CA LYS A 2 19.80 43.58 40.43
C LYS A 2 20.17 43.57 38.93
N LYS A 3 19.46 44.19 37.99
CA LYS A 3 18.38 45.19 38.00
C LYS A 3 17.99 45.46 36.51
N LEU A 4 16.70 45.75 36.26
CA LEU A 4 16.13 46.79 35.35
C LEU A 4 16.33 46.65 33.81
N ILE A 5 15.34 46.59 32.88
CA ILE A 5 14.08 47.37 32.61
C ILE A 5 14.39 48.89 32.55
N PRO A 6 13.95 49.76 31.59
CA PRO A 6 12.58 49.88 30.97
C PRO A 6 12.54 50.27 29.46
N ILE A 7 11.47 50.14 28.64
CA ILE A 7 10.00 50.40 28.65
C ILE A 7 9.59 51.68 27.87
N ILE A 8 8.82 51.45 26.79
CA ILE A 8 7.52 52.06 26.37
C ILE A 8 7.38 53.60 26.27
N LEU A 9 6.88 54.08 25.12
CA LEU A 9 5.74 55.02 24.93
C LEU A 9 5.68 55.44 23.44
N SER A 10 4.60 55.79 22.75
CA SER A 10 3.15 55.58 22.82
C SER A 10 2.54 56.34 21.63
N ILE A 11 1.51 55.76 21.02
CA ILE A 11 0.22 56.37 20.67
C ILE A 11 0.22 57.70 19.86
N VAL A 12 -0.08 57.55 18.57
CA VAL A 12 -1.19 58.17 17.80
C VAL A 12 -1.48 59.66 18.00
N THR A 13 -1.39 60.41 16.88
CA THR A 13 -2.24 61.53 16.37
C THR A 13 -1.33 62.49 15.59
N ALA A 14 -1.62 63.03 14.41
CA ALA A 14 -2.78 63.03 13.53
C ALA A 14 -2.34 63.58 12.15
N PHE A 15 -3.02 63.12 11.09
CA PHE A 15 -3.34 63.78 9.82
C PHE A 15 -2.20 64.41 8.99
N SER A 16 -1.76 63.86 7.85
CA SER A 16 -2.44 63.57 6.57
C SER A 16 -2.73 64.80 5.68
N LEU A 17 -2.60 64.55 4.36
CA LEU A 17 -2.77 65.40 3.15
C LEU A 17 -1.47 66.09 2.69
N LEU A 18 -0.93 65.91 1.48
CA LEU A 18 -1.42 65.35 0.22
C LEU A 18 -0.22 65.01 -0.71
N MET A 19 -0.09 63.76 -1.15
CA MET A 19 0.24 63.41 -2.54
C MET A 19 -0.34 62.01 -2.81
N PRO A 20 -1.05 61.78 -3.93
CA PRO A 20 -1.59 60.47 -4.26
C PRO A 20 -0.43 59.59 -4.72
N VAL A 21 0.13 58.79 -3.81
CA VAL A 21 0.83 57.58 -4.20
C VAL A 21 -0.25 56.61 -4.65
N GLN A 22 -0.39 56.47 -5.96
CA GLN A 22 -1.14 55.36 -6.53
C GLN A 22 -0.41 54.09 -6.09
N ALA A 23 -1.02 53.37 -5.14
CA ALA A 23 -0.51 52.12 -4.64
C ALA A 23 -0.28 51.17 -5.83
N LYS A 24 0.98 50.78 -6.05
CA LYS A 24 1.33 49.66 -6.93
C LYS A 24 0.68 48.43 -6.30
N LYS A 25 -0.40 47.95 -6.92
CA LYS A 25 -1.12 46.75 -6.50
C LYS A 25 -0.15 45.57 -6.65
N ASP A 26 -0.23 44.65 -5.70
CA ASP A 26 0.50 43.38 -5.74
C ASP A 26 -0.14 42.50 -6.83
N ASP A 27 0.39 42.60 -8.07
CA ASP A 27 -0.17 42.03 -9.32
C ASP A 27 0.32 40.59 -9.59
N SER A 28 0.47 39.75 -8.57
CA SER A 28 1.02 38.38 -8.74
C SER A 28 0.00 37.31 -9.18
N ALA A 29 -1.31 37.63 -9.23
CA ALA A 29 -2.35 36.69 -9.64
C ALA A 29 -3.39 37.36 -10.55
N LEU A 30 -3.91 36.60 -11.52
CA LEU A 30 -5.03 37.05 -12.34
C LEU A 30 -6.30 37.20 -11.48
N PRO A 31 -7.12 38.25 -11.70
CA PRO A 31 -8.37 38.40 -10.98
C PRO A 31 -9.31 37.20 -11.18
N ASP A 32 -9.93 36.76 -10.09
CA ASP A 32 -10.99 35.74 -10.13
C ASP A 32 -12.32 36.36 -10.56
N ASP A 33 -12.41 36.68 -11.86
CA ASP A 33 -13.60 37.21 -12.51
C ASP A 33 -13.85 36.51 -13.86
N ASN A 34 -14.94 36.87 -14.53
CA ASN A 34 -15.29 36.27 -15.83
C ASN A 34 -14.76 37.07 -17.03
N LYS A 35 -13.82 38.01 -16.83
CA LYS A 35 -13.34 38.86 -17.92
C LYS A 35 -12.29 38.14 -18.77
N ILE A 36 -12.34 38.43 -20.07
CA ILE A 36 -11.38 37.91 -21.04
C ILE A 36 -10.25 38.93 -21.21
N ARG A 37 -9.01 38.48 -21.06
CA ARG A 37 -7.81 39.32 -21.08
C ARG A 37 -6.77 38.75 -22.01
N LEU A 38 -6.07 39.65 -22.68
CA LEU A 38 -4.80 39.36 -23.32
C LEU A 38 -3.70 39.58 -22.27
N VAL A 39 -2.92 38.55 -21.99
CA VAL A 39 -1.96 38.51 -20.88
C VAL A 39 -0.61 38.09 -21.44
N ASN A 40 0.44 38.88 -21.21
CA ASN A 40 1.81 38.42 -21.41
C ASN A 40 2.26 37.70 -20.12
N VAL A 41 2.79 36.48 -20.26
CA VAL A 41 3.34 35.71 -19.15
C VAL A 41 4.85 35.80 -19.23
N THR A 42 5.49 36.45 -18.27
CA THR A 42 6.95 36.62 -18.24
C THR A 42 7.68 35.32 -17.92
N GLU A 43 9.00 35.27 -18.15
CA GLU A 43 9.83 34.10 -17.85
C GLU A 43 9.80 33.71 -16.36
N ASP A 44 9.65 34.67 -15.45
CA ASP A 44 9.51 34.45 -14.01
C ASP A 44 8.07 34.14 -13.56
N GLY A 45 7.13 34.01 -14.50
CA GLY A 45 5.75 33.60 -14.23
C GLY A 45 4.82 34.72 -13.76
N HIS A 46 5.21 35.99 -13.91
CA HIS A 46 4.34 37.13 -13.64
C HIS A 46 3.39 37.42 -14.81
N TYR A 47 2.23 37.99 -14.46
CA TYR A 47 1.17 38.32 -15.42
C TYR A 47 1.16 39.81 -15.73
N GLU A 48 1.32 40.16 -17.00
CA GLU A 48 1.11 41.51 -17.49
C GLU A 48 -0.19 41.57 -18.31
N ILE A 49 -1.21 42.22 -17.77
CA ILE A 49 -2.48 42.42 -18.47
C ILE A 49 -2.29 43.48 -19.56
N ILE A 50 -2.27 43.04 -20.82
CA ILE A 50 -2.08 43.91 -21.98
C ILE A 50 -3.39 44.61 -22.34
N LYS A 51 -4.49 43.87 -22.32
CA LYS A 51 -5.80 44.36 -22.78
C LYS A 51 -6.96 43.53 -22.25
N GLU A 52 -8.02 44.16 -21.75
CA GLU A 52 -9.31 43.50 -21.54
C GLU A 52 -10.11 43.47 -22.86
N ASN A 53 -10.79 42.36 -23.15
CA ASN A 53 -11.57 42.17 -24.38
C ASN A 53 -12.99 41.72 -24.03
N ASP A 54 -13.97 42.18 -24.81
CA ASP A 54 -15.38 41.87 -24.58
C ASP A 54 -15.76 40.42 -24.96
N SER A 55 -14.95 39.76 -25.80
CA SER A 55 -15.18 38.39 -26.25
C SER A 55 -13.88 37.66 -26.57
N TYR A 56 -13.93 36.33 -26.61
CA TYR A 56 -12.79 35.50 -27.01
C TYR A 56 -12.39 35.76 -28.46
N ALA A 57 -13.36 35.95 -29.36
CA ALA A 57 -13.11 36.34 -30.75
C ALA A 57 -12.30 37.66 -30.85
N ALA A 58 -12.66 38.69 -30.07
CA ALA A 58 -11.93 39.96 -30.03
C ALA A 58 -10.51 39.78 -29.44
N ALA A 59 -10.38 38.94 -28.42
CA ALA A 59 -9.08 38.59 -27.84
C ALA A 59 -8.19 37.85 -28.84
N LYS A 60 -8.72 36.92 -29.63
CA LYS A 60 -7.97 36.17 -30.66
C LYS A 60 -7.43 37.07 -31.77
N VAL A 61 -8.22 38.05 -32.21
CA VAL A 61 -7.75 39.07 -33.17
C VAL A 61 -6.60 39.88 -32.56
N SER A 62 -6.78 40.36 -31.32
CA SER A 62 -5.75 41.13 -30.61
C SER A 62 -4.48 40.32 -30.38
N HIS A 63 -4.62 39.03 -30.02
CA HIS A 63 -3.52 38.08 -29.86
C HIS A 63 -2.72 37.93 -31.15
N THR A 64 -3.39 37.68 -32.27
CA THR A 64 -2.74 37.50 -33.59
C THR A 64 -1.94 38.74 -34.00
N LEU A 65 -2.44 39.94 -33.70
CA LEU A 65 -1.77 41.20 -34.04
C LEU A 65 -0.55 41.50 -33.16
N LEU A 66 -0.56 41.02 -31.91
CA LEU A 66 0.41 41.39 -30.88
C LEU A 66 1.38 40.26 -30.51
N GLN A 67 1.14 39.02 -30.92
CA GLN A 67 1.95 37.84 -30.53
C GLN A 67 3.45 37.96 -30.85
N HIS A 68 3.84 38.78 -31.83
CA HIS A 68 5.24 39.02 -32.16
C HIS A 68 5.93 40.08 -31.29
N GLN A 69 5.17 40.78 -30.44
CA GLN A 69 5.66 41.85 -29.56
C GLN A 69 5.92 41.37 -28.13
N TYR A 70 5.49 40.14 -27.80
CA TYR A 70 5.54 39.57 -26.47
C TYR A 70 6.07 38.14 -26.53
N GLU A 71 6.73 37.69 -25.47
CA GLU A 71 7.39 36.38 -25.44
C GLU A 71 6.42 35.22 -25.31
N ASN A 72 5.41 35.34 -24.43
CA ASN A 72 4.42 34.28 -24.20
C ASN A 72 3.03 34.89 -24.00
N LEU A 73 2.50 35.44 -25.10
CA LEU A 73 1.18 36.06 -25.11
C LEU A 73 0.08 35.00 -25.04
N GLY A 74 -0.78 35.09 -24.04
CA GLY A 74 -1.94 34.23 -23.84
C GLY A 74 -3.26 34.98 -23.80
N ILE A 75 -4.35 34.23 -23.89
CA ILE A 75 -5.71 34.72 -23.66
C ILE A 75 -6.21 34.03 -22.38
N ALA A 76 -6.55 34.80 -21.36
CA ALA A 76 -7.08 34.30 -20.10
C ALA A 76 -8.55 34.69 -19.92
N LYS A 77 -9.32 33.85 -19.22
CA LYS A 77 -10.66 34.14 -18.72
C LYS A 77 -10.65 33.89 -17.22
N GLY A 78 -10.69 34.97 -16.43
CA GLY A 78 -10.42 34.88 -15.00
C GLY A 78 -9.03 34.31 -14.74
N GLN A 79 -8.96 33.23 -13.95
CA GLN A 79 -7.72 32.54 -13.59
C GLN A 79 -7.29 31.43 -14.55
N THR A 80 -8.10 31.06 -15.55
CA THR A 80 -7.76 29.99 -16.51
C THR A 80 -7.38 30.57 -17.88
N PHE A 81 -6.39 29.97 -18.53
CA PHE A 81 -6.01 30.35 -19.90
C PHE A 81 -6.88 29.63 -20.94
N LEU A 82 -7.39 30.37 -21.92
CA LEU A 82 -8.06 29.83 -23.10
C LEU A 82 -7.10 29.66 -24.28
N SER A 83 -5.95 30.33 -24.26
CA SER A 83 -4.88 30.17 -25.25
C SER A 83 -3.54 30.49 -24.60
N ILE A 84 -2.55 29.64 -24.77
CA ILE A 84 -1.17 29.85 -24.33
C ILE A 84 -0.25 28.89 -25.11
N GLU A 85 0.98 29.31 -25.42
CA GLU A 85 1.90 28.48 -26.20
C GLU A 85 2.26 27.21 -25.44
N ASN A 86 2.81 27.36 -24.25
CA ASN A 86 3.21 26.27 -23.35
C ASN A 86 2.21 26.17 -22.20
N GLY A 87 1.13 25.43 -22.44
CA GLY A 87 0.04 25.27 -21.48
C GLY A 87 -0.02 23.86 -20.90
N VAL A 88 -0.39 23.81 -19.62
CA VAL A 88 -0.64 22.58 -18.87
C VAL A 88 -2.08 22.59 -18.40
N VAL A 89 -2.79 21.49 -18.65
CA VAL A 89 -4.14 21.25 -18.12
C VAL A 89 -4.00 20.68 -16.73
N GLU A 90 -4.65 21.30 -15.74
CA GLU A 90 -4.95 20.68 -14.45
C GLU A 90 -6.38 20.16 -14.46
N PHE A 91 -6.57 18.88 -14.14
CA PHE A 91 -7.90 18.27 -14.05
C PHE A 91 -8.53 18.55 -12.68
N LYS A 92 -9.79 18.98 -12.67
CA LYS A 92 -10.54 19.19 -11.42
C LYS A 92 -10.65 17.89 -10.62
N LYS A 93 -10.56 18.01 -9.30
CA LYS A 93 -10.61 16.90 -8.34
C LYS A 93 -11.28 17.34 -7.04
N ALA A 94 -11.84 16.39 -6.31
CA ALA A 94 -12.30 16.58 -4.93
C ALA A 94 -11.22 16.12 -3.94
N GLN A 95 -11.27 16.62 -2.71
CA GLN A 95 -10.29 16.28 -1.67
C GLN A 95 -10.32 14.79 -1.29
N ASP A 96 -11.47 14.13 -1.44
CA ASP A 96 -11.67 12.69 -1.21
C ASP A 96 -11.48 11.84 -2.49
N CYS A 97 -11.06 12.47 -3.60
CA CYS A 97 -10.85 11.84 -4.89
C CYS A 97 -12.10 11.19 -5.52
N SER A 98 -13.30 11.57 -5.09
CA SER A 98 -14.58 11.05 -5.61
C SER A 98 -14.95 11.56 -7.02
N VAL A 99 -14.30 12.62 -7.51
CA VAL A 99 -14.64 13.28 -8.78
C VAL A 99 -13.81 12.73 -9.93
N ASN A 100 -14.49 12.13 -10.91
CA ASN A 100 -13.91 11.76 -12.20
C ASN A 100 -14.32 12.77 -13.28
N ILE A 101 -13.40 13.06 -14.20
CA ILE A 101 -13.62 13.89 -15.39
C ILE A 101 -13.84 12.99 -16.59
N THR A 102 -14.93 13.22 -17.33
CA THR A 102 -15.19 12.56 -18.61
C THR A 102 -14.57 13.34 -19.76
N TYR A 103 -14.19 12.63 -20.82
CA TYR A 103 -13.68 13.22 -22.05
C TYR A 103 -14.12 12.39 -23.26
N THR A 104 -14.14 13.00 -24.44
CA THR A 104 -14.28 12.29 -25.72
C THR A 104 -12.91 12.05 -26.32
N ASN A 105 -12.56 10.81 -26.62
CA ASN A 105 -11.33 10.46 -27.33
C ASN A 105 -11.44 10.93 -28.79
N THR A 106 -10.53 11.78 -29.22
CA THR A 106 -10.59 12.38 -30.57
C THR A 106 -10.28 11.40 -31.70
N ALA A 107 -9.61 10.27 -31.41
CA ALA A 107 -9.22 9.29 -32.41
C ALA A 107 -10.36 8.35 -32.83
N ASN A 108 -11.23 7.98 -31.89
CA ASN A 108 -12.31 7.00 -32.10
C ASN A 108 -13.71 7.50 -31.69
N GLN A 109 -13.82 8.69 -31.10
CA GLN A 109 -15.05 9.32 -30.63
C GLN A 109 -15.73 8.62 -29.43
N GLU A 110 -15.03 7.70 -28.77
CA GLU A 110 -15.53 7.03 -27.57
C GLU A 110 -15.39 7.94 -26.34
N GLU A 111 -16.31 7.79 -25.38
CA GLU A 111 -16.19 8.42 -24.07
C GLU A 111 -15.16 7.69 -23.21
N GLY A 112 -14.35 8.45 -22.48
CA GLY A 112 -13.40 7.97 -21.49
C GLY A 112 -13.44 8.82 -20.23
N TYR A 113 -12.66 8.43 -19.22
CA TYR A 113 -12.63 9.13 -17.94
C TYR A 113 -11.25 9.10 -17.28
N THR A 114 -10.96 10.13 -16.47
CA THR A 114 -9.73 10.30 -15.69
C THR A 114 -10.01 10.95 -14.33
N ASN A 115 -9.05 10.94 -13.41
CA ASN A 115 -9.17 11.57 -12.09
C ASN A 115 -7.90 12.34 -11.70
N GLY A 116 -8.07 13.63 -11.41
CA GLY A 116 -6.98 14.55 -11.11
C GLY A 116 -6.20 14.25 -9.81
N CYS A 117 -6.70 13.37 -8.93
CA CYS A 117 -5.93 12.92 -7.76
C CYS A 117 -4.78 11.98 -8.14
N TYR A 118 -4.94 11.18 -9.19
CA TYR A 118 -3.95 10.16 -9.55
C TYR A 118 -3.04 10.58 -10.71
N GLY A 119 -3.49 11.55 -11.50
CA GLY A 119 -2.69 12.28 -12.49
C GLY A 119 -3.28 13.67 -12.69
N ALA A 120 -2.64 14.68 -12.10
CA ALA A 120 -3.17 16.04 -12.03
C ALA A 120 -3.03 16.80 -13.35
N ASP A 121 -1.99 16.51 -14.13
CA ASP A 121 -1.58 17.33 -15.26
C ASP A 121 -1.64 16.62 -16.62
N GLY A 122 -1.89 17.40 -17.67
CA GLY A 122 -1.87 16.99 -19.07
C GLY A 122 -1.40 18.13 -19.99
N ALA A 123 -1.09 17.82 -21.25
CA ALA A 123 -0.72 18.85 -22.23
C ALA A 123 -1.94 19.60 -22.75
N PHE A 124 -1.94 20.94 -22.69
CA PHE A 124 -2.98 21.77 -23.30
C PHE A 124 -2.75 21.93 -24.80
N LEU A 125 -3.71 21.48 -25.62
CA LEU A 125 -3.58 21.52 -27.07
C LEU A 125 -4.38 22.66 -27.69
N GLU A 126 -5.66 22.80 -27.34
CA GLU A 126 -6.56 23.78 -27.95
C GLU A 126 -7.81 24.04 -27.09
N TYR A 127 -8.35 25.25 -27.14
CA TYR A 127 -9.70 25.58 -26.67
C TYR A 127 -10.59 25.94 -27.86
N ASN A 128 -11.76 25.31 -27.94
CA ASN A 128 -12.77 25.59 -28.94
C ASN A 128 -13.91 26.42 -28.34
N ASP A 129 -13.94 27.70 -28.69
CA ASP A 129 -14.95 28.65 -28.22
C ASP A 129 -16.36 28.37 -28.73
N GLY A 130 -16.49 27.64 -29.85
CA GLY A 130 -17.80 27.30 -30.42
C GLY A 130 -18.60 26.30 -29.58
N ASN A 131 -17.93 25.50 -28.75
CA ASN A 131 -18.58 24.51 -27.88
C ASN A 131 -18.02 24.47 -26.44
N GLY A 132 -17.08 25.35 -26.10
CA GLY A 132 -16.48 25.43 -24.76
C GLY A 132 -15.57 24.25 -24.40
N MET A 133 -15.10 23.49 -25.39
CA MET A 133 -14.30 22.28 -25.16
C MET A 133 -12.79 22.56 -25.19
N VAL A 134 -12.06 21.87 -24.32
CA VAL A 134 -10.60 21.87 -24.22
C VAL A 134 -10.07 20.53 -24.73
N LYS A 135 -9.19 20.59 -25.71
CA LYS A 135 -8.42 19.45 -26.22
C LYS A 135 -7.12 19.33 -25.44
N PHE A 136 -6.81 18.12 -24.98
CA PHE A 136 -5.62 17.82 -24.19
C PHE A 136 -4.98 16.50 -24.60
N GLN A 137 -3.73 16.28 -24.18
CA GLN A 137 -3.11 14.95 -24.22
C GLN A 137 -2.77 14.49 -22.79
N LEU A 138 -3.14 13.26 -22.46
CA LEU A 138 -2.89 12.62 -21.17
C LEU A 138 -2.74 11.11 -21.37
N SER A 139 -1.70 10.48 -20.80
CA SER A 139 -1.53 9.02 -20.79
C SER A 139 -1.90 8.34 -22.12
N GLY A 140 -1.29 8.81 -23.21
CA GLY A 140 -1.52 8.30 -24.57
C GLY A 140 -2.71 8.93 -25.31
N VAL A 141 -3.79 9.27 -24.61
CA VAL A 141 -5.02 9.74 -25.27
C VAL A 141 -4.97 11.22 -25.58
N ILE A 142 -5.48 11.58 -26.77
CA ILE A 142 -5.86 12.96 -27.08
C ILE A 142 -7.37 13.07 -26.86
N GLY A 143 -7.75 13.67 -25.73
CA GLY A 143 -9.13 13.82 -25.28
C GLY A 143 -9.65 15.24 -25.46
N SER A 144 -10.97 15.38 -25.37
CA SER A 144 -11.68 16.67 -25.34
C SER A 144 -12.66 16.68 -24.17
N THR A 145 -12.61 17.69 -23.29
CA THR A 145 -13.53 17.86 -22.15
C THR A 145 -14.01 19.30 -22.03
N SER A 146 -15.04 19.57 -21.23
CA SER A 146 -15.51 20.94 -20.97
C SER A 146 -14.44 21.77 -20.27
N ILE A 147 -14.32 23.05 -20.61
CA ILE A 147 -13.47 24.02 -19.86
C ILE A 147 -13.80 24.02 -18.36
N GLU A 148 -15.05 23.72 -17.99
CA GLU A 148 -15.48 23.62 -16.60
C GLU A 148 -14.90 22.42 -15.85
N ASN A 149 -14.23 21.49 -16.51
CA ASN A 149 -13.60 20.33 -15.87
C ASN A 149 -12.11 20.53 -15.61
N VAL A 150 -11.53 21.65 -16.06
CA VAL A 150 -10.09 21.87 -16.07
C VAL A 150 -9.72 23.29 -15.67
N THR A 151 -8.48 23.50 -15.29
CA THR A 151 -7.82 24.81 -15.22
C THR A 151 -6.58 24.75 -16.09
N ILE A 152 -6.33 25.79 -16.89
CA ILE A 152 -5.19 25.81 -17.82
C ILE A 152 -4.17 26.81 -17.30
N HIS A 153 -2.97 26.31 -17.02
CA HIS A 153 -1.85 27.05 -16.45
C HIS A 153 -0.75 27.25 -17.50
N PRO A 154 -0.12 28.44 -17.58
CA PRO A 154 1.15 28.59 -18.28
C PRO A 154 2.24 27.75 -17.61
N LEU A 155 3.11 27.11 -18.38
CA LEU A 155 4.19 26.29 -17.83
C LEU A 155 5.10 27.07 -16.87
N THR A 156 5.38 28.35 -17.17
CA THR A 156 6.28 29.21 -16.37
C THR A 156 5.75 29.55 -14.98
N THR A 157 4.45 29.39 -14.74
CA THR A 157 3.83 29.66 -13.44
C THR A 157 3.82 28.43 -12.53
N LEU A 158 4.20 27.26 -13.07
CA LEU A 158 4.23 26.00 -12.35
C LEU A 158 5.67 25.69 -11.88
N PRO A 159 5.84 25.09 -10.68
CA PRO A 159 7.16 24.70 -10.21
C PRO A 159 7.80 23.60 -11.08
N ASN A 160 6.99 22.63 -11.51
CA ASN A 160 7.35 21.52 -12.39
C ASN A 160 6.08 20.78 -12.85
N VAL A 161 6.25 19.85 -13.80
CA VAL A 161 5.19 18.99 -14.35
C VAL A 161 5.60 17.51 -14.28
N SER A 162 4.68 16.62 -14.62
CA SER A 162 4.99 15.20 -14.79
C SER A 162 6.02 15.03 -15.91
N HIS A 163 7.03 14.20 -15.68
CA HIS A 163 8.15 14.04 -16.59
C HIS A 163 8.89 12.72 -16.34
N PHE A 164 9.85 12.41 -17.20
CA PHE A 164 10.66 11.21 -17.13
C PHE A 164 12.13 11.54 -16.91
N GLU A 165 12.81 10.73 -16.11
CA GLU A 165 14.26 10.75 -15.96
C GLU A 165 14.82 9.33 -16.02
N VAL A 166 16.11 9.22 -16.31
CA VAL A 166 16.84 7.96 -16.18
C VAL A 166 17.73 8.01 -14.94
N HIS A 167 17.57 7.02 -14.06
CA HIS A 167 18.41 6.85 -12.87
C HIS A 167 18.93 5.41 -12.81
N ASN A 168 20.26 5.26 -12.75
CA ASN A 168 20.92 3.96 -12.71
C ASN A 168 20.48 3.02 -13.86
N GLY A 169 20.29 3.59 -15.05
CA GLY A 169 19.81 2.85 -16.23
C GLY A 169 18.32 2.47 -16.22
N ILE A 170 17.54 2.88 -15.21
CA ILE A 170 16.08 2.67 -15.13
C ILE A 170 15.34 3.94 -15.55
N LEU A 171 14.32 3.80 -16.39
CA LEU A 171 13.41 4.89 -16.75
C LEU A 171 12.38 5.08 -15.63
N LEU A 172 12.35 6.28 -15.06
CA LEU A 172 11.40 6.67 -14.03
C LEU A 172 10.38 7.68 -14.59
N HIS A 173 9.12 7.56 -14.18
CA HIS A 173 8.06 8.52 -14.49
C HIS A 173 7.60 9.21 -13.20
N TYR A 174 7.90 10.51 -13.11
CA TYR A 174 7.54 11.37 -11.99
C TYR A 174 6.17 11.96 -12.22
N LEU A 175 5.21 11.66 -11.33
CA LEU A 175 3.80 12.03 -11.49
C LEU A 175 3.37 13.12 -10.51
N LYS A 176 2.63 14.11 -11.02
CA LYS A 176 1.95 15.14 -10.22
C LYS A 176 0.59 14.63 -9.77
N SER A 177 0.32 14.67 -8.46
CA SER A 177 -1.05 14.66 -7.93
C SER A 177 -1.48 16.03 -7.41
N ASP A 178 -0.53 16.92 -7.09
CA ASP A 178 -0.76 18.35 -6.87
C ASP A 178 0.18 19.20 -7.74
N ILE A 179 -0.39 19.90 -8.72
CA ILE A 179 0.36 20.68 -9.71
C ILE A 179 1.06 21.90 -9.08
N ALA A 180 0.55 22.41 -7.96
CA ALA A 180 1.13 23.57 -7.26
C ALA A 180 2.33 23.19 -6.37
N SER A 181 2.49 21.90 -6.04
CA SER A 181 3.58 21.41 -5.21
C SER A 181 4.91 21.33 -5.99
N LYS A 182 6.06 21.41 -5.31
CA LYS A 182 7.36 21.07 -5.94
C LYS A 182 7.63 19.56 -5.98
N GLY A 183 6.98 18.80 -5.12
CA GLY A 183 7.20 17.36 -4.97
C GLY A 183 6.46 16.53 -6.02
N TYR A 184 6.75 15.23 -6.00
CA TYR A 184 6.03 14.22 -6.76
C TYR A 184 5.41 13.24 -5.77
N ASP A 185 4.15 12.91 -5.98
CA ASP A 185 3.39 12.01 -5.11
C ASP A 185 3.67 10.55 -5.47
N ASN A 186 3.98 10.28 -6.73
CA ASN A 186 4.35 8.96 -7.23
C ASN A 186 5.54 9.05 -8.19
N VAL A 187 6.44 8.08 -8.10
CA VAL A 187 7.52 7.87 -9.07
C VAL A 187 7.42 6.42 -9.51
N LEU A 188 7.08 6.20 -10.78
CA LEU A 188 6.90 4.86 -11.34
C LEU A 188 8.19 4.36 -11.98
N HIS A 189 8.49 3.09 -11.76
CA HIS A 189 9.68 2.41 -12.29
C HIS A 189 9.28 1.66 -13.56
N LEU A 190 9.64 2.20 -14.73
CA LEU A 190 9.21 1.68 -16.03
C LEU A 190 10.23 0.73 -16.67
N GLY A 191 11.14 0.18 -15.88
CA GLY A 191 12.17 -0.76 -16.31
C GLY A 191 13.36 -0.13 -17.03
N GLN A 192 14.14 -0.96 -17.71
CA GLN A 192 15.39 -0.54 -18.35
C GLN A 192 15.17 0.59 -19.35
N ALA A 193 15.90 1.69 -19.18
CA ALA A 193 15.81 2.84 -20.05
C ALA A 193 16.32 2.50 -21.47
N PRO A 194 15.57 2.87 -22.52
CA PRO A 194 16.08 2.81 -23.88
C PRO A 194 17.37 3.62 -24.03
N SER A 195 18.31 3.11 -24.85
CA SER A 195 19.65 3.71 -24.99
C SER A 195 19.67 5.17 -25.45
N TYR A 196 18.59 5.68 -26.06
CA TYR A 196 18.45 7.08 -26.48
C TYR A 196 18.04 8.03 -25.34
N LEU A 197 17.56 7.51 -24.21
CA LEU A 197 17.31 8.28 -23.00
C LEU A 197 18.58 8.26 -22.13
N LYS A 198 18.98 9.43 -21.64
CA LYS A 198 20.24 9.62 -20.91
C LYS A 198 19.97 10.10 -19.49
N GLU A 199 20.82 9.68 -18.56
CA GLU A 199 20.77 10.18 -17.19
C GLU A 199 20.95 11.70 -17.12
N LYS A 200 20.49 12.31 -16.01
CA LYS A 200 20.58 13.76 -15.75
C LYS A 200 19.88 14.62 -16.81
N THR A 201 18.91 14.06 -17.51
CA THR A 201 18.11 14.74 -18.52
C THR A 201 16.64 14.53 -18.18
N ILE A 202 15.89 15.63 -18.10
CA ILE A 202 14.43 15.62 -18.00
C ILE A 202 13.85 15.43 -19.40
N TYR A 203 12.89 14.51 -19.51
CA TYR A 203 12.14 14.26 -20.73
C TYR A 203 10.64 14.47 -20.49
N TYR A 204 9.99 15.15 -21.41
CA TYR A 204 8.54 15.36 -21.42
C TYR A 204 7.88 14.39 -22.40
N SER A 205 6.76 13.80 -21.98
CA SER A 205 5.89 12.98 -22.81
C SER A 205 4.53 12.80 -22.12
N TYR A 206 3.42 13.12 -22.79
CA TYR A 206 2.09 12.75 -22.30
C TYR A 206 1.49 11.55 -23.06
N ASP A 207 2.23 10.95 -23.99
CA ASP A 207 1.88 9.66 -24.60
C ASP A 207 2.69 8.48 -24.07
N SER A 208 3.74 8.73 -23.29
CA SER A 208 4.70 7.73 -22.82
C SER A 208 5.39 6.96 -23.97
N HIS A 209 5.37 7.50 -25.20
CA HIS A 209 5.93 6.86 -26.40
C HIS A 209 7.02 7.69 -27.06
N TYR A 210 6.81 9.00 -27.17
CA TYR A 210 7.76 9.94 -27.75
C TYR A 210 8.25 10.92 -26.70
N PHE A 211 9.57 11.01 -26.56
CA PHE A 211 10.21 11.80 -25.50
C PHE A 211 10.87 13.06 -26.06
N TYR A 212 10.71 14.17 -25.35
CA TYR A 212 11.22 15.48 -25.77
C TYR A 212 12.05 16.10 -24.65
N LYS A 213 13.17 16.75 -24.99
CA LYS A 213 13.97 17.51 -24.02
C LYS A 213 13.38 18.88 -23.68
N SER A 214 12.38 19.32 -24.43
CA SER A 214 11.72 20.62 -24.29
C SER A 214 10.21 20.42 -24.34
N PHE A 215 9.50 21.01 -23.39
CA PHE A 215 8.04 21.00 -23.36
C PHE A 215 7.45 21.72 -24.59
N SER A 216 8.03 22.85 -25.02
CA SER A 216 7.59 23.57 -26.22
C SER A 216 7.75 22.73 -27.49
N ALA A 217 8.85 21.97 -27.60
CA ALA A 217 9.05 21.05 -28.72
C ALA A 217 7.97 19.96 -28.73
N MET A 218 7.65 19.37 -27.57
CA MET A 218 6.57 18.38 -27.43
C MET A 218 5.22 18.96 -27.85
N ILE A 219 4.79 20.08 -27.26
CA ILE A 219 3.48 20.68 -27.53
C ILE A 219 3.34 21.05 -29.01
N THR A 220 4.39 21.60 -29.63
CA THR A 220 4.40 21.94 -31.05
C THR A 220 4.18 20.72 -31.93
N ASP A 221 4.88 19.62 -31.62
CA ASP A 221 4.80 18.37 -32.37
C ASP A 221 3.42 17.70 -32.19
N VAL A 222 2.93 17.61 -30.95
CA VAL A 222 1.62 17.02 -30.62
C VAL A 222 0.48 17.79 -31.28
N ARG A 223 0.48 19.14 -31.26
CA ARG A 223 -0.54 19.97 -31.95
C ARG A 223 -0.56 19.74 -33.45
N LYS A 224 0.58 19.41 -34.05
CA LYS A 224 0.74 19.13 -35.49
C LYS A 224 0.56 17.65 -35.83
N SER A 225 0.37 16.77 -34.85
CA SER A 225 0.34 15.32 -35.01
C SER A 225 1.59 14.77 -35.71
N ILE A 226 2.77 15.31 -35.35
CA ILE A 226 4.09 14.84 -35.81
C ILE A 226 5.00 14.59 -34.60
N HIS A 227 6.15 13.95 -34.82
CA HIS A 227 7.14 13.65 -33.75
C HIS A 227 8.57 13.98 -34.16
N THR A 228 8.75 14.92 -35.09
CA THR A 228 10.05 15.25 -35.68
C THR A 228 11.10 15.74 -34.69
N GLN A 229 10.68 16.32 -33.57
CA GLN A 229 11.55 16.86 -32.52
C GLN A 229 11.74 15.88 -31.34
N ALA A 230 11.05 14.75 -31.34
CA ALA A 230 11.25 13.71 -30.32
C ALA A 230 12.65 13.11 -30.46
N VAL A 231 13.29 12.79 -29.34
CA VAL A 231 14.61 12.13 -29.35
C VAL A 231 14.57 10.73 -29.97
N ASN A 232 13.38 10.15 -30.02
CA ASN A 232 13.09 8.84 -30.58
C ASN A 232 12.01 8.88 -31.69
N ALA A 233 12.01 9.95 -32.50
CA ALA A 233 11.04 10.18 -33.60
C ALA A 233 10.78 8.97 -34.53
N LYS A 234 11.79 8.10 -34.73
CA LYS A 234 11.72 6.93 -35.61
C LYS A 234 11.45 5.61 -34.87
N GLN A 235 11.52 5.61 -33.55
CA GLN A 235 11.46 4.41 -32.70
C GLN A 235 10.63 4.73 -31.43
N PRO A 236 9.29 4.80 -31.54
CA PRO A 236 8.44 5.00 -30.38
C PRO A 236 8.72 3.95 -29.30
N TYR A 237 8.70 4.39 -28.05
CA TYR A 237 8.84 3.51 -26.91
C TYR A 237 7.51 2.85 -26.58
N TYR A 238 7.50 1.54 -26.44
CA TYR A 238 6.40 0.79 -25.86
C TYR A 238 6.98 -0.07 -24.76
N ASN A 239 6.66 0.24 -23.50
CA ASN A 239 7.10 -0.58 -22.38
C ASN A 239 6.56 -2.00 -22.54
N TYR A 240 7.45 -2.99 -22.55
CA TYR A 240 7.08 -4.37 -22.82
C TYR A 240 6.03 -4.90 -21.84
N TYR A 241 6.20 -4.66 -20.53
CA TYR A 241 5.28 -5.16 -19.50
C TYR A 241 3.91 -4.47 -19.53
N GLN A 242 3.85 -3.22 -19.99
CA GLN A 242 2.59 -2.46 -20.16
C GLN A 242 1.83 -2.88 -21.42
N TYR A 243 2.52 -3.35 -22.46
CA TYR A 243 1.95 -3.65 -23.78
C TYR A 243 1.99 -5.12 -24.20
N VAL A 244 2.55 -6.02 -23.39
CA VAL A 244 2.40 -7.45 -23.62
C VAL A 244 0.96 -7.87 -23.35
N ASN A 245 0.40 -8.67 -24.25
CA ASN A 245 -0.97 -9.12 -24.18
C ASN A 245 -1.11 -10.30 -23.19
N HIS A 246 -2.23 -10.40 -22.47
CA HIS A 246 -2.59 -11.49 -21.57
C HIS A 246 -2.58 -12.87 -22.22
N ARG A 247 -2.71 -12.96 -23.56
CA ARG A 247 -2.51 -14.22 -24.31
C ARG A 247 -1.06 -14.70 -24.33
N SER A 248 -0.13 -14.01 -23.68
CA SER A 248 1.23 -14.50 -23.43
C SER A 248 1.25 -15.52 -22.30
N THR A 249 2.36 -16.24 -22.17
CA THR A 249 2.67 -17.13 -21.05
C THR A 249 3.98 -16.71 -20.42
N THR A 250 4.05 -16.68 -19.09
CA THR A 250 5.32 -16.47 -18.40
C THR A 250 6.26 -17.65 -18.63
N ALA A 251 7.57 -17.40 -18.75
CA ALA A 251 8.59 -18.44 -18.77
C ALA A 251 8.99 -18.93 -17.39
N TYR A 252 8.59 -18.27 -16.31
CA TYR A 252 8.94 -18.75 -14.98
C TYR A 252 8.15 -20.00 -14.59
N PRO A 253 8.80 -21.01 -14.00
CA PRO A 253 8.08 -22.04 -13.28
C PRO A 253 7.44 -21.44 -12.01
N TYR A 254 6.38 -22.08 -11.53
CA TYR A 254 5.71 -21.70 -10.29
C TYR A 254 6.67 -21.56 -9.10
N GLU A 255 7.61 -22.50 -8.95
CA GLU A 255 8.54 -22.50 -7.82
C GLU A 255 9.46 -21.26 -7.77
N ASP A 256 9.84 -20.69 -8.91
CA ASP A 256 10.66 -19.47 -8.96
C ASP A 256 9.85 -18.27 -8.42
N VAL A 257 8.56 -18.19 -8.80
CA VAL A 257 7.66 -17.13 -8.37
C VAL A 257 7.25 -17.30 -6.90
N HIS A 258 7.02 -18.54 -6.47
CA HIS A 258 6.81 -18.89 -5.07
C HIS A 258 8.00 -18.45 -4.21
N ALA A 259 9.22 -18.80 -4.64
CA ALA A 259 10.44 -18.39 -3.96
C ALA A 259 10.60 -16.87 -3.93
N TYR A 260 10.24 -16.15 -5.01
CA TYR A 260 10.22 -14.69 -5.02
C TYR A 260 9.26 -14.10 -3.97
N LEU A 261 8.02 -14.60 -3.89
CA LEU A 261 7.03 -14.13 -2.92
C LEU A 261 7.51 -14.40 -1.47
N GLN A 262 8.09 -15.57 -1.22
CA GLN A 262 8.57 -15.98 0.09
C GLN A 262 9.86 -15.27 0.53
N ASN A 263 10.83 -15.13 -0.36
CA ASN A 263 12.21 -14.74 -0.01
C ASN A 263 12.55 -13.29 -0.38
N THR A 264 11.91 -12.75 -1.42
CA THR A 264 12.14 -11.36 -1.87
C THR A 264 11.05 -10.43 -1.36
N ARG A 265 9.77 -10.83 -1.46
CA ARG A 265 8.64 -10.04 -0.93
C ARG A 265 8.32 -10.31 0.53
N LEU A 266 8.93 -11.35 1.10
CA LEU A 266 8.71 -11.82 2.48
C LEU A 266 7.25 -12.07 2.85
N LEU A 267 6.41 -12.45 1.88
CA LEU A 267 5.03 -12.85 2.10
C LEU A 267 5.00 -14.31 2.57
N LYS A 268 5.34 -14.53 3.84
CA LYS A 268 5.61 -15.86 4.39
C LYS A 268 4.36 -16.67 4.72
N GLN A 269 3.30 -16.01 5.17
CA GLN A 269 2.15 -16.68 5.77
C GLN A 269 0.83 -16.06 5.32
N SER A 270 -0.24 -16.84 5.36
CA SER A 270 -1.60 -16.32 5.13
C SER A 270 -2.07 -15.53 6.34
N ILE A 271 -2.87 -14.49 6.10
CA ILE A 271 -3.53 -13.75 7.18
C ILE A 271 -4.62 -14.66 7.78
N THR A 272 -4.51 -14.99 9.07
CA THR A 272 -5.53 -15.77 9.82
C THR A 272 -6.27 -14.92 10.87
N LYS A 273 -5.77 -13.70 11.09
CA LYS A 273 -6.35 -12.67 11.95
C LYS A 273 -5.98 -11.33 11.34
N PHE A 274 -6.97 -10.49 11.04
CA PHE A 274 -6.71 -9.17 10.51
C PHE A 274 -6.29 -8.22 11.62
N GLU A 275 -5.21 -7.48 11.40
CA GLU A 275 -4.68 -6.49 12.32
C GLU A 275 -4.46 -5.18 11.58
N GLY A 276 -5.22 -4.15 11.95
CA GLY A 276 -5.31 -2.86 11.26
C GLY A 276 -6.76 -2.49 10.95
N THR A 277 -6.99 -1.28 10.43
CA THR A 277 -8.35 -0.79 10.11
C THR A 277 -8.76 -1.12 8.68
N TYR A 278 -7.88 -0.85 7.71
CA TYR A 278 -8.12 -1.05 6.28
C TYR A 278 -7.01 -1.83 5.57
N LEU A 279 -5.81 -1.79 6.16
CA LEU A 279 -4.61 -2.47 5.67
C LEU A 279 -4.04 -3.29 6.81
N HIS A 280 -3.57 -4.49 6.49
CA HIS A 280 -2.95 -5.36 7.47
C HIS A 280 -1.54 -4.88 7.84
N ASP A 281 -1.30 -4.71 9.13
CA ASP A 281 -0.08 -4.15 9.69
C ASP A 281 1.11 -5.13 9.74
N ILE A 282 0.87 -6.44 9.65
CA ILE A 282 1.94 -7.45 9.61
C ILE A 282 2.41 -7.63 8.16
N LEU A 283 3.59 -7.09 7.86
CA LEU A 283 4.15 -6.99 6.51
C LEU A 283 4.58 -8.34 5.93
N THR A 284 4.76 -9.36 6.77
CA THR A 284 5.15 -10.71 6.37
C THR A 284 3.96 -11.65 6.11
N GLN A 285 2.73 -11.14 6.18
CA GLN A 285 1.52 -11.90 5.94
C GLN A 285 0.75 -11.36 4.72
N SER A 286 0.12 -12.25 3.95
CA SER A 286 -0.65 -11.90 2.76
C SER A 286 -1.69 -12.95 2.38
N MET A 287 -2.82 -12.52 1.84
CA MET A 287 -3.82 -13.42 1.26
C MET A 287 -3.35 -14.09 -0.05
N ILE A 288 -2.38 -13.51 -0.77
CA ILE A 288 -1.90 -14.01 -2.07
C ILE A 288 -1.38 -15.45 -1.96
N VAL A 289 -0.72 -15.79 -0.84
CA VAL A 289 -0.12 -17.11 -0.63
C VAL A 289 -1.15 -18.25 -0.59
N GLN A 290 -2.44 -17.96 -0.34
CA GLN A 290 -3.50 -18.97 -0.35
C GLN A 290 -3.93 -19.34 -1.78
N GLY A 291 -3.78 -18.43 -2.75
CA GLY A 291 -4.29 -18.60 -4.12
C GLY A 291 -3.22 -18.82 -5.20
N GLU A 292 -1.94 -18.83 -4.84
CA GLU A 292 -0.82 -18.68 -5.79
C GLU A 292 -0.86 -19.63 -7.00
N LYS A 293 -1.15 -20.92 -6.77
CA LYS A 293 -1.27 -21.92 -7.84
C LYS A 293 -2.34 -21.58 -8.88
N GLY A 294 -3.40 -20.86 -8.47
CA GLY A 294 -4.48 -20.43 -9.34
C GLY A 294 -4.00 -19.56 -10.49
N PHE A 295 -3.01 -18.67 -10.26
CA PHE A 295 -2.47 -17.83 -11.33
C PHE A 295 -1.91 -18.66 -12.50
N PHE A 296 -1.18 -19.73 -12.20
CA PHE A 296 -0.55 -20.59 -13.21
C PHE A 296 -1.53 -21.57 -13.85
N GLN A 297 -2.48 -22.10 -13.09
CA GLN A 297 -3.54 -22.91 -13.67
C GLN A 297 -4.34 -22.10 -14.70
N TYR A 298 -4.81 -20.91 -14.29
CA TYR A 298 -5.72 -20.12 -15.10
C TYR A 298 -5.05 -19.41 -16.28
N GLN A 299 -3.73 -19.25 -16.25
CA GLN A 299 -2.96 -18.94 -17.46
C GLN A 299 -3.20 -19.97 -18.55
N ASN A 300 -3.06 -21.26 -18.25
CA ASN A 300 -3.13 -22.30 -19.26
C ASN A 300 -4.57 -22.75 -19.57
N GLN A 301 -5.52 -22.47 -18.67
CA GLN A 301 -6.94 -22.78 -18.87
C GLN A 301 -7.68 -21.67 -19.63
N PHE A 302 -7.41 -20.40 -19.32
CA PHE A 302 -8.15 -19.26 -19.86
C PHE A 302 -7.29 -18.33 -20.70
N GLY A 303 -5.98 -18.56 -20.85
CA GLY A 303 -5.12 -17.69 -21.65
C GLY A 303 -4.91 -16.32 -21.00
N ALA A 304 -4.77 -16.28 -19.68
CA ALA A 304 -4.54 -15.07 -18.90
C ALA A 304 -3.16 -15.15 -18.22
N ASN A 305 -2.16 -14.42 -18.73
CA ASN A 305 -0.78 -14.49 -18.22
C ASN A 305 -0.71 -14.43 -16.67
N ALA A 306 0.00 -15.39 -16.08
CA ALA A 306 0.07 -15.59 -14.63
C ALA A 306 0.72 -14.39 -13.92
N LEU A 307 1.83 -13.86 -14.45
CA LEU A 307 2.48 -12.68 -13.90
C LEU A 307 1.70 -11.39 -14.21
N MET A 308 1.00 -11.36 -15.34
CA MET A 308 -0.17 -10.52 -15.64
C MET A 308 -1.05 -10.30 -14.41
N MET A 309 -1.70 -11.39 -14.02
CA MET A 309 -2.69 -11.41 -12.95
C MET A 309 -2.07 -11.22 -11.56
N LEU A 310 -0.89 -11.78 -11.28
CA LEU A 310 -0.21 -11.61 -10.00
C LEU A 310 0.20 -10.15 -9.77
N SER A 311 0.75 -9.48 -10.78
CA SER A 311 1.15 -8.08 -10.72
C SER A 311 -0.04 -7.18 -10.44
N LEU A 312 -1.17 -7.46 -11.10
CA LEU A 312 -2.40 -6.74 -10.82
C LEU A 312 -2.92 -7.02 -9.40
N ALA A 313 -2.92 -8.27 -8.95
CA ALA A 313 -3.32 -8.61 -7.58
C ALA A 313 -2.46 -7.89 -6.53
N LEU A 314 -1.14 -7.79 -6.75
CA LEU A 314 -0.24 -7.03 -5.87
C LEU A 314 -0.64 -5.55 -5.79
N ASN A 315 -0.99 -4.95 -6.94
CA ASN A 315 -1.45 -3.56 -7.03
C ASN A 315 -2.80 -3.33 -6.34
N GLU A 316 -3.83 -4.14 -6.66
CA GLU A 316 -5.21 -3.92 -6.22
C GLU A 316 -5.46 -4.25 -4.75
N SER A 317 -4.67 -5.16 -4.17
CA SER A 317 -4.89 -5.66 -2.81
C SER A 317 -3.84 -5.21 -1.80
N ALA A 318 -2.99 -4.25 -2.16
CA ALA A 318 -1.83 -3.84 -1.36
C ALA A 318 -0.94 -5.05 -0.98
N SER A 319 -0.61 -5.87 -1.97
CA SER A 319 0.07 -7.16 -1.82
C SER A 319 -0.70 -8.17 -0.95
N GLY A 320 -2.02 -8.26 -1.10
CA GLY A 320 -2.90 -9.19 -0.40
C GLY A 320 -3.15 -8.85 1.06
N ARG A 321 -2.97 -7.58 1.44
CA ARG A 321 -3.10 -7.09 2.83
C ARG A 321 -4.32 -6.20 3.05
N SER A 322 -5.07 -5.86 2.01
CA SER A 322 -6.27 -5.03 2.16
C SER A 322 -7.37 -5.77 2.94
N ALA A 323 -8.17 -5.03 3.71
CA ALA A 323 -9.34 -5.55 4.40
C ALA A 323 -10.30 -6.28 3.44
N LEU A 324 -10.42 -5.81 2.20
CA LEU A 324 -11.25 -6.43 1.17
C LEU A 324 -10.72 -7.83 0.79
N SER A 325 -9.41 -7.96 0.58
CA SER A 325 -8.79 -9.25 0.26
C SER A 325 -9.01 -10.29 1.36
N TYR A 326 -8.98 -9.86 2.62
CA TYR A 326 -9.25 -10.72 3.77
C TYR A 326 -10.75 -11.05 3.93
N ASN A 327 -11.61 -10.03 3.94
CA ASN A 327 -13.05 -10.17 4.22
C ASN A 327 -13.86 -10.77 3.09
N ARG A 328 -13.35 -10.78 1.87
CA ARG A 328 -14.07 -11.33 0.71
C ARG A 328 -13.29 -12.38 -0.07
N ASN A 329 -12.10 -12.77 0.40
CA ASN A 329 -11.16 -13.61 -0.36
C ASN A 329 -10.94 -13.07 -1.78
N ASN A 330 -10.76 -11.74 -1.89
CA ASN A 330 -10.85 -11.03 -3.16
C ASN A 330 -9.63 -10.14 -3.42
N LEU A 331 -8.76 -10.58 -4.32
CA LEU A 331 -7.51 -9.88 -4.64
C LEU A 331 -7.67 -8.71 -5.62
N PHE A 332 -8.82 -8.57 -6.27
CA PHE A 332 -8.98 -7.66 -7.42
C PHE A 332 -10.12 -6.64 -7.26
N GLY A 333 -10.92 -6.75 -6.21
CA GLY A 333 -12.06 -5.86 -5.96
C GLY A 333 -13.33 -6.19 -6.77
N HIS A 334 -13.35 -7.32 -7.47
CA HIS A 334 -14.48 -7.78 -8.29
C HIS A 334 -15.70 -8.20 -7.47
N ALA A 335 -16.89 -8.16 -8.07
CA ALA A 335 -18.06 -8.76 -7.43
C ALA A 335 -18.04 -10.29 -7.57
N ALA A 336 -18.36 -11.02 -6.49
CA ALA A 336 -18.32 -12.49 -6.44
C ALA A 336 -19.68 -13.10 -6.81
N TYR A 337 -19.78 -13.75 -7.97
CA TYR A 337 -21.06 -14.24 -8.53
C TYR A 337 -21.00 -15.65 -9.14
N ASP A 338 -19.86 -16.32 -9.04
CA ASP A 338 -19.56 -17.59 -9.70
C ASP A 338 -20.36 -18.79 -9.13
N SER A 339 -20.91 -18.65 -7.92
CA SER A 339 -21.89 -19.57 -7.33
C SER A 339 -22.97 -18.83 -6.53
N ASP A 340 -24.12 -19.47 -6.32
CA ASP A 340 -25.18 -18.93 -5.46
C ASP A 340 -24.69 -18.66 -4.03
N VAL A 341 -23.75 -19.48 -3.54
CA VAL A 341 -23.16 -19.30 -2.21
C VAL A 341 -22.34 -18.01 -2.16
N GLU A 342 -21.50 -17.76 -3.15
CA GLU A 342 -20.64 -16.58 -3.20
C GLU A 342 -21.41 -15.29 -3.45
N LYS A 343 -22.40 -15.35 -4.35
CA LYS A 343 -23.32 -14.24 -4.62
C LYS A 343 -24.06 -13.81 -3.35
N ASN A 344 -24.62 -14.77 -2.62
CA ASN A 344 -25.37 -14.49 -1.39
C ASN A 344 -24.45 -14.00 -0.27
N ALA A 345 -23.20 -14.47 -0.22
CA ALA A 345 -22.20 -14.03 0.76
C ALA A 345 -21.46 -12.73 0.36
N SER A 346 -21.60 -12.28 -0.90
CA SER A 346 -20.76 -11.22 -1.49
C SER A 346 -19.25 -11.45 -1.24
N ARG A 347 -18.82 -12.72 -1.29
CA ARG A 347 -17.49 -13.20 -0.91
C ARG A 347 -17.17 -14.48 -1.69
N TYR A 348 -15.93 -14.61 -2.16
CA TYR A 348 -15.41 -15.85 -2.75
C TYR A 348 -15.17 -16.93 -1.68
N LEU A 349 -15.37 -18.21 -2.02
CA LEU A 349 -15.15 -19.29 -1.05
C LEU A 349 -13.68 -19.35 -0.63
N CYS A 350 -12.76 -19.33 -1.60
CA CYS A 350 -11.33 -19.25 -1.36
C CYS A 350 -10.66 -18.18 -2.23
N VAL A 351 -9.39 -17.83 -1.93
CA VAL A 351 -8.68 -16.80 -2.69
C VAL A 351 -8.54 -17.17 -4.17
N SER A 352 -8.34 -18.45 -4.49
CA SER A 352 -8.21 -18.90 -5.87
C SER A 352 -9.47 -18.73 -6.71
N ASP A 353 -10.66 -18.69 -6.10
CA ASP A 353 -11.91 -18.46 -6.84
C ASP A 353 -11.98 -17.02 -7.36
N SER A 354 -11.41 -16.05 -6.63
CA SER A 354 -11.26 -14.68 -7.13
C SER A 354 -10.31 -14.59 -8.34
N ILE A 355 -9.28 -15.46 -8.38
CA ILE A 355 -8.33 -15.54 -9.50
C ILE A 355 -9.01 -16.23 -10.69
N TYR A 356 -9.81 -17.27 -10.45
CA TYR A 356 -10.65 -17.90 -11.47
C TYR A 356 -11.56 -16.86 -12.14
N ALA A 357 -12.33 -16.14 -11.32
CA ALA A 357 -13.29 -15.16 -11.79
C ALA A 357 -12.59 -14.07 -12.61
N HIS A 358 -11.45 -13.58 -12.12
CA HIS A 358 -10.63 -12.61 -12.85
C HIS A 358 -10.18 -13.15 -14.22
N ALA A 359 -9.59 -14.35 -14.28
CA ALA A 359 -9.08 -14.93 -15.51
C ALA A 359 -10.17 -15.26 -16.54
N ALA A 360 -11.25 -15.91 -16.10
CA ALA A 360 -12.32 -16.39 -16.95
C ALA A 360 -13.25 -15.27 -17.38
N HIS A 361 -13.74 -14.47 -16.43
CA HIS A 361 -14.79 -13.49 -16.68
C HIS A 361 -14.23 -12.13 -17.06
N TYR A 362 -13.34 -11.56 -16.25
CA TYR A 362 -12.84 -10.21 -16.49
C TYR A 362 -11.83 -10.16 -17.64
N ILE A 363 -10.84 -11.06 -17.65
CA ILE A 363 -9.84 -11.10 -18.72
C ILE A 363 -10.44 -11.70 -19.99
N SER A 364 -10.75 -13.00 -19.99
CA SER A 364 -11.09 -13.71 -21.23
C SER A 364 -12.44 -13.36 -21.83
N SER A 365 -13.48 -13.23 -21.00
CA SER A 365 -14.83 -12.93 -21.48
C SER A 365 -15.12 -11.43 -21.65
N SER A 366 -14.29 -10.53 -21.08
CA SER A 366 -14.48 -9.07 -21.16
C SER A 366 -13.33 -8.33 -21.83
N TYR A 367 -12.19 -8.11 -21.15
CA TYR A 367 -11.10 -7.28 -21.67
C TYR A 367 -10.44 -7.81 -22.95
N LEU A 368 -10.57 -9.11 -23.24
CA LEU A 368 -10.12 -9.75 -24.47
C LEU A 368 -11.27 -10.16 -25.41
N ASN A 369 -12.47 -9.63 -25.18
CA ASN A 369 -13.66 -9.92 -25.99
C ASN A 369 -14.13 -8.65 -26.74
N PRO A 370 -13.87 -8.52 -28.05
CA PRO A 370 -14.27 -7.38 -28.89
C PRO A 370 -15.77 -7.08 -28.95
N ASN A 371 -16.62 -7.95 -28.42
CA ASN A 371 -18.06 -7.70 -28.30
C ASN A 371 -18.45 -7.04 -26.97
N GLN A 372 -17.49 -6.75 -26.09
CA GLN A 372 -17.71 -6.15 -24.78
C GLN A 372 -17.17 -4.73 -24.77
N PHE A 373 -17.84 -3.84 -24.02
CA PHE A 373 -17.45 -2.42 -23.95
C PHE A 373 -16.08 -2.22 -23.29
N GLN A 374 -15.62 -3.16 -22.47
CA GLN A 374 -14.30 -3.13 -21.83
C GLN A 374 -13.15 -3.39 -22.80
N TYR A 375 -13.43 -3.84 -24.03
CA TYR A 375 -12.38 -4.24 -24.97
C TYR A 375 -11.71 -3.03 -25.61
N HIS A 376 -10.46 -2.78 -25.19
CA HIS A 376 -9.56 -1.83 -25.85
C HIS A 376 -8.16 -2.44 -26.11
N GLY A 377 -8.06 -3.78 -26.01
CA GLY A 377 -6.81 -4.54 -26.12
C GLY A 377 -6.49 -5.32 -24.84
N GLY A 378 -5.92 -6.51 -24.99
CA GLY A 378 -5.64 -7.45 -23.90
C GLY A 378 -4.38 -7.16 -23.07
N HIS A 379 -3.99 -5.90 -22.86
CA HIS A 379 -2.77 -5.50 -22.13
C HIS A 379 -3.10 -4.41 -21.10
N PHE A 380 -2.20 -4.13 -20.16
CA PHE A 380 -2.45 -3.09 -19.14
C PHE A 380 -2.70 -1.71 -19.77
N GLY A 381 -1.78 -1.28 -20.64
CA GLY A 381 -1.94 -0.12 -21.50
C GLY A 381 -2.05 1.23 -20.77
N ASN A 382 -2.72 2.16 -21.42
CA ASN A 382 -2.90 3.55 -21.01
C ASN A 382 -4.30 4.05 -21.40
N LYS A 383 -4.55 5.35 -21.42
CA LYS A 383 -5.87 5.89 -21.77
C LYS A 383 -6.17 5.87 -23.28
N ALA A 384 -5.22 5.51 -24.13
CA ALA A 384 -5.41 5.31 -25.59
C ALA A 384 -5.71 3.85 -25.98
N GLY A 385 -5.45 2.88 -25.10
CA GLY A 385 -5.69 1.46 -25.38
C GLY A 385 -5.27 0.56 -24.22
N GLY A 386 -5.81 -0.65 -24.19
CA GLY A 386 -5.64 -1.62 -23.11
C GLY A 386 -6.68 -1.48 -21.99
N MET A 387 -6.48 -2.24 -20.92
CA MET A 387 -7.40 -2.34 -19.80
C MET A 387 -7.61 -1.00 -19.07
N ASN A 388 -6.60 -0.14 -19.00
CA ASN A 388 -6.64 1.15 -18.29
C ASN A 388 -7.74 2.10 -18.82
N VAL A 389 -8.18 1.93 -20.08
CA VAL A 389 -9.29 2.72 -20.64
C VAL A 389 -10.56 2.56 -19.80
N SER A 390 -10.90 1.33 -19.40
CA SER A 390 -12.16 1.02 -18.72
C SER A 390 -12.00 0.52 -17.28
N TYR A 391 -10.80 0.13 -16.85
CA TYR A 391 -10.56 -0.49 -15.54
C TYR A 391 -10.50 0.52 -14.39
N ALA A 392 -9.79 1.65 -14.56
CA ALA A 392 -9.51 2.59 -13.48
C ALA A 392 -9.65 4.03 -13.94
N SER A 393 -10.01 4.95 -13.04
CA SER A 393 -9.98 6.40 -13.32
C SER A 393 -8.58 6.98 -13.23
N ASP A 394 -7.64 6.29 -12.60
CA ASP A 394 -6.23 6.65 -12.59
C ASP A 394 -5.63 6.53 -14.00
N PRO A 395 -5.16 7.64 -14.62
CA PRO A 395 -4.60 7.59 -15.97
C PRO A 395 -3.33 6.75 -16.06
N TYR A 396 -2.62 6.50 -14.96
CA TYR A 396 -1.35 5.77 -14.92
C TYR A 396 -1.48 4.38 -14.26
N TRP A 397 -2.71 3.88 -14.06
CA TRP A 397 -2.95 2.54 -13.50
C TRP A 397 -2.21 1.43 -14.25
N GLY A 398 -2.17 1.50 -15.58
CA GLY A 398 -1.50 0.48 -16.39
C GLY A 398 0.03 0.48 -16.22
N GLU A 399 0.64 1.65 -15.98
CA GLU A 399 2.06 1.75 -15.63
C GLU A 399 2.33 1.20 -14.22
N LYS A 400 1.44 1.48 -13.25
CA LYS A 400 1.54 0.94 -11.89
C LYS A 400 1.46 -0.58 -11.85
N ALA A 401 0.52 -1.17 -12.59
CA ALA A 401 0.42 -2.62 -12.72
C ALA A 401 1.63 -3.23 -13.45
N ALA A 402 2.10 -2.58 -14.53
CA ALA A 402 3.29 -3.01 -15.28
C ALA A 402 4.58 -2.96 -14.46
N GLN A 403 4.71 -2.00 -13.54
CA GLN A 403 5.86 -1.90 -12.63
C GLN A 403 5.99 -3.17 -11.78
N TYR A 404 4.91 -3.70 -11.21
CA TYR A 404 4.98 -4.95 -10.44
C TYR A 404 5.42 -6.12 -11.31
N TYR A 405 5.02 -6.16 -12.60
CA TYR A 405 5.48 -7.19 -13.52
C TYR A 405 6.98 -7.05 -13.80
N TYR A 406 7.44 -5.84 -14.10
CA TYR A 406 8.87 -5.55 -14.23
C TYR A 406 9.66 -5.96 -12.98
N ASP A 407 9.21 -5.57 -11.78
CA ASP A 407 9.92 -5.87 -10.53
C ASP A 407 10.06 -7.38 -10.29
N ILE A 408 9.01 -8.16 -10.58
CA ILE A 408 9.05 -9.64 -10.50
C ILE A 408 10.05 -10.20 -11.52
N ASP A 409 9.91 -9.81 -12.79
CA ASP A 409 10.74 -10.35 -13.87
C ASP A 409 12.22 -9.99 -13.65
N HIS A 410 12.51 -8.74 -13.28
CA HIS A 410 13.85 -8.26 -13.02
C HIS A 410 14.52 -8.99 -11.85
N ALA A 411 13.80 -9.18 -10.75
CA ALA A 411 14.30 -9.98 -9.63
C ALA A 411 14.59 -11.45 -10.01
N LEU A 412 13.92 -11.95 -11.05
CA LEU A 412 14.05 -13.32 -11.55
C LEU A 412 14.90 -13.45 -12.83
N GLN A 413 15.68 -12.42 -13.17
CA GLN A 413 16.64 -12.37 -14.28
C GLN A 413 16.04 -12.08 -15.67
N ASP A 414 14.98 -11.28 -15.73
CA ASP A 414 14.43 -10.68 -16.96
C ASP A 414 14.08 -11.71 -18.05
N LYS A 415 13.67 -12.93 -17.66
CA LYS A 415 13.36 -14.01 -18.61
C LYS A 415 12.12 -13.69 -19.44
N ASP A 416 11.12 -12.99 -18.91
CA ASP A 416 9.88 -12.65 -19.65
C ASP A 416 10.08 -11.48 -20.61
N LEU A 417 11.00 -10.55 -20.31
CA LEU A 417 11.31 -9.38 -21.12
C LEU A 417 11.54 -9.74 -22.59
N ASN A 418 10.79 -9.08 -23.48
CA ASN A 418 10.93 -9.17 -24.94
C ASN A 418 10.81 -10.60 -25.52
N GLN A 419 10.18 -11.55 -24.83
CA GLN A 419 9.95 -12.90 -25.37
C GLN A 419 9.03 -12.93 -26.60
N TYR A 420 8.17 -11.93 -26.76
CA TYR A 420 7.19 -11.85 -27.83
C TYR A 420 7.43 -10.65 -28.74
N ALA A 421 7.26 -10.86 -30.05
CA ALA A 421 7.01 -9.77 -30.99
C ALA A 421 5.59 -9.22 -30.77
N ILE A 422 5.46 -7.90 -30.63
CA ILE A 422 4.16 -7.25 -30.35
C ILE A 422 3.86 -6.27 -31.48
N GLY A 423 2.72 -6.47 -32.14
CA GLY A 423 2.15 -5.54 -33.10
C GLY A 423 1.20 -4.56 -32.42
N ILE A 424 1.42 -3.27 -32.62
CA ILE A 424 0.61 -2.20 -32.06
C ILE A 424 -0.37 -1.67 -33.11
N THR A 425 -1.65 -1.60 -32.77
CA THR A 425 -2.69 -0.97 -33.60
C THR A 425 -2.81 0.52 -33.29
N GLY A 426 -3.68 1.25 -34.01
CA GLY A 426 -3.86 2.67 -33.74
C GLY A 426 -4.69 3.35 -34.80
N THR A 427 -4.07 4.10 -35.70
CA THR A 427 -4.77 5.02 -36.63
C THR A 427 -5.65 4.36 -37.68
N LYS A 428 -5.54 3.03 -37.85
CA LYS A 428 -6.32 2.25 -38.82
C LYS A 428 -7.16 1.20 -38.10
N LYS A 429 -8.31 0.87 -38.70
CA LYS A 429 -9.05 -0.33 -38.35
C LYS A 429 -8.20 -1.55 -38.71
N VAL A 430 -8.12 -2.52 -37.81
CA VAL A 430 -7.37 -3.77 -38.02
C VAL A 430 -8.35 -4.94 -38.03
N ASN A 431 -8.32 -5.77 -39.08
CA ASN A 431 -9.18 -6.95 -39.14
C ASN A 431 -8.34 -8.20 -38.86
N VAL A 432 -8.67 -8.93 -37.80
CA VAL A 432 -8.08 -10.23 -37.52
C VAL A 432 -8.86 -11.27 -38.31
N ARG A 433 -8.22 -11.84 -39.34
CA ARG A 433 -8.85 -12.71 -40.33
C ARG A 433 -8.54 -14.18 -40.08
N LYS A 434 -9.41 -15.06 -40.55
CA LYS A 434 -9.23 -16.52 -40.44
C LYS A 434 -8.06 -17.04 -41.29
N ASP A 435 -7.81 -16.43 -42.45
CA ASP A 435 -6.76 -16.80 -43.40
C ASP A 435 -6.02 -15.54 -43.89
N PRO A 436 -4.76 -15.65 -44.37
CA PRO A 436 -3.93 -14.51 -44.78
C PRO A 436 -4.30 -13.96 -46.18
N LYS A 437 -5.57 -13.61 -46.37
CA LYS A 437 -6.09 -13.03 -47.62
C LYS A 437 -7.21 -12.06 -47.33
N GLU A 438 -7.36 -11.03 -48.16
CA GLU A 438 -8.33 -9.96 -47.93
C GLU A 438 -9.78 -10.44 -47.86
N ALA A 439 -10.15 -11.40 -48.71
CA ALA A 439 -11.50 -11.96 -48.77
C ALA A 439 -11.79 -13.00 -47.66
N ALA A 440 -10.85 -13.28 -46.76
CA ALA A 440 -11.07 -14.22 -45.67
C ALA A 440 -12.10 -13.68 -44.66
N LYS A 441 -12.80 -14.60 -43.99
CA LYS A 441 -13.70 -14.26 -42.89
C LYS A 441 -12.94 -13.50 -41.80
N THR A 442 -13.40 -12.31 -41.45
CA THR A 442 -12.94 -11.59 -40.26
C THR A 442 -13.47 -12.30 -39.01
N LEU A 443 -12.56 -12.69 -38.12
CA LEU A 443 -12.91 -13.26 -36.81
C LEU A 443 -13.41 -12.16 -35.88
N TYR A 444 -12.68 -11.05 -35.84
CA TYR A 444 -13.05 -9.81 -35.16
C TYR A 444 -12.24 -8.63 -35.73
N ALA A 445 -12.64 -7.41 -35.40
CA ALA A 445 -11.93 -6.21 -35.81
C ALA A 445 -11.63 -5.32 -34.60
N ILE A 446 -10.44 -4.71 -34.63
CA ILE A 446 -10.05 -3.67 -33.68
C ILE A 446 -10.45 -2.33 -34.30
N PRO A 447 -11.24 -1.49 -33.60
CA PRO A 447 -11.66 -0.20 -34.11
C PRO A 447 -10.49 0.73 -34.46
N LYS A 448 -10.73 1.62 -35.42
CA LYS A 448 -9.81 2.71 -35.72
C LYS A 448 -9.67 3.60 -34.48
N GLY A 449 -8.45 3.97 -34.14
CA GLY A 449 -8.12 4.85 -33.02
C GLY A 449 -7.79 4.12 -31.72
N THR A 450 -8.00 2.80 -31.65
CA THR A 450 -7.66 1.98 -30.48
C THR A 450 -6.21 1.51 -30.55
N GLN A 451 -5.42 1.81 -29.52
CA GLN A 451 -4.01 1.39 -29.42
C GLN A 451 -3.89 0.03 -28.71
N ALA A 452 -4.41 -1.03 -29.33
CA ALA A 452 -4.31 -2.39 -28.82
C ALA A 452 -2.97 -3.05 -29.21
N SER A 453 -2.58 -4.07 -28.44
CA SER A 453 -1.42 -4.92 -28.71
C SER A 453 -1.83 -6.33 -29.16
N LEU A 454 -1.17 -6.86 -30.18
CA LEU A 454 -1.33 -8.24 -30.67
C LEU A 454 -0.01 -9.00 -30.55
N LEU A 455 -0.05 -10.26 -30.10
CA LEU A 455 1.14 -11.13 -30.14
C LEU A 455 1.32 -11.67 -31.54
N LEU A 456 2.49 -11.41 -32.13
CA LEU A 456 2.85 -11.87 -33.46
C LEU A 456 3.67 -13.16 -33.33
N LEU A 457 3.23 -14.21 -34.01
CA LEU A 457 3.81 -15.56 -33.92
C LEU A 457 4.70 -15.88 -35.11
N ASP A 458 4.27 -15.51 -36.32
CA ASP A 458 5.00 -15.76 -37.56
C ASP A 458 4.66 -14.68 -38.61
N LYS A 459 5.48 -14.60 -39.66
CA LYS A 459 5.35 -13.66 -40.78
C LYS A 459 5.38 -14.40 -42.11
N GLN A 460 4.35 -14.18 -42.91
CA GLN A 460 4.24 -14.77 -44.25
C GLN A 460 3.90 -13.72 -45.30
N THR A 461 4.20 -14.05 -46.56
CA THR A 461 3.92 -13.20 -47.71
C THR A 461 2.98 -13.92 -48.66
N GLU A 462 1.84 -13.30 -48.96
CA GLU A 462 0.82 -13.82 -49.86
C GLU A 462 0.61 -12.82 -51.00
N GLY A 463 1.08 -13.17 -52.20
CA GLY A 463 1.20 -12.24 -53.32
C GLY A 463 2.10 -11.05 -52.97
N ASN A 464 1.55 -9.84 -53.03
CA ASN A 464 2.28 -8.59 -52.69
C ASN A 464 2.00 -8.10 -51.25
N ALA A 465 1.28 -8.87 -50.43
CA ALA A 465 0.90 -8.48 -49.08
C ALA A 465 1.65 -9.30 -48.03
N VAL A 466 2.16 -8.62 -47.00
CA VAL A 466 2.75 -9.25 -45.81
C VAL A 466 1.66 -9.42 -44.76
N TRP A 467 1.58 -10.62 -44.18
CA TRP A 467 0.64 -11.00 -43.14
C TRP A 467 1.40 -11.53 -41.93
N TYR A 468 0.94 -11.17 -40.74
CA TYR A 468 1.40 -11.78 -39.49
C TYR A 468 0.36 -12.77 -38.99
N LEU A 469 0.83 -13.96 -38.60
CA LEU A 469 0.08 -14.89 -37.75
C LEU A 469 0.03 -14.29 -36.34
N VAL A 470 -1.17 -14.20 -35.76
CA VAL A 470 -1.37 -13.61 -34.43
C VAL A 470 -2.17 -14.54 -33.53
N GLN A 471 -1.84 -14.52 -32.23
CA GLN A 471 -2.66 -15.12 -31.19
C GLN A 471 -3.93 -14.25 -31.03
N THR A 472 -5.12 -14.82 -31.18
CA THR A 472 -6.37 -14.03 -31.12
C THR A 472 -6.73 -13.63 -29.70
N ASP A 473 -7.24 -12.41 -29.50
CA ASP A 473 -7.76 -11.98 -28.20
C ASP A 473 -8.93 -12.87 -27.78
N VAL A 474 -9.86 -13.16 -28.69
CA VAL A 474 -10.98 -14.08 -28.41
C VAL A 474 -10.54 -15.55 -28.45
N PRO A 475 -11.09 -16.41 -27.57
CA PRO A 475 -10.97 -17.85 -27.72
C PRO A 475 -11.66 -18.33 -29.00
N LEU A 476 -11.08 -19.32 -29.68
CA LEU A 476 -11.69 -19.96 -30.84
C LEU A 476 -12.02 -21.44 -30.57
N THR A 477 -13.07 -21.94 -31.22
CA THR A 477 -13.40 -23.37 -31.25
C THR A 477 -12.39 -24.15 -32.10
N ASN A 478 -12.47 -25.48 -32.09
CA ASN A 478 -11.61 -26.34 -32.90
C ASN A 478 -11.71 -26.05 -34.42
N ASP A 479 -12.88 -25.61 -34.90
CA ASP A 479 -13.10 -25.18 -36.29
C ASP A 479 -12.67 -23.72 -36.56
N ARG A 480 -12.02 -23.09 -35.58
CA ARG A 480 -11.57 -21.68 -35.60
C ARG A 480 -12.73 -20.70 -35.82
N ASN A 481 -13.84 -20.90 -35.11
CA ASN A 481 -14.91 -19.92 -34.97
C ASN A 481 -14.83 -19.26 -33.58
N VAL A 482 -15.28 -18.02 -33.45
CA VAL A 482 -15.31 -17.30 -32.17
C VAL A 482 -16.15 -18.08 -31.15
N SER A 483 -15.58 -18.29 -29.96
CA SER A 483 -16.20 -19.03 -28.86
C SER A 483 -16.71 -18.06 -27.78
N ALA A 484 -17.88 -18.36 -27.21
CA ALA A 484 -18.36 -17.70 -25.99
C ALA A 484 -17.81 -18.34 -24.71
N ASN A 485 -17.22 -19.55 -24.80
CA ASN A 485 -16.54 -20.20 -23.69
C ASN A 485 -15.17 -19.53 -23.48
N PRO A 486 -14.83 -19.11 -22.23
CA PRO A 486 -13.57 -18.44 -21.93
C PRO A 486 -12.33 -19.35 -22.01
N THR A 487 -12.51 -20.68 -22.08
CA THR A 487 -11.39 -21.63 -22.18
C THR A 487 -10.57 -21.36 -23.43
N TYR A 488 -9.26 -21.22 -23.27
CA TYR A 488 -8.37 -20.79 -24.33
C TYR A 488 -7.52 -21.94 -24.87
N ASN A 489 -7.58 -22.15 -26.19
CA ASN A 489 -6.77 -23.13 -26.89
C ASN A 489 -5.71 -22.40 -27.71
N TYR A 490 -4.48 -22.31 -27.20
CA TYR A 490 -3.35 -21.65 -27.85
C TYR A 490 -3.11 -22.14 -29.28
N ARG A 491 -3.15 -23.46 -29.52
CA ARG A 491 -2.91 -24.06 -30.85
C ARG A 491 -4.00 -23.76 -31.88
N LYS A 492 -5.22 -23.39 -31.45
CA LYS A 492 -6.37 -23.15 -32.35
C LYS A 492 -6.81 -21.70 -32.38
N SER A 493 -6.51 -20.91 -31.36
CA SER A 493 -6.94 -19.52 -31.22
C SER A 493 -5.96 -18.56 -31.90
N TYR A 494 -5.77 -18.72 -33.21
CA TYR A 494 -4.92 -17.86 -34.02
C TYR A 494 -5.68 -17.27 -35.22
N GLY A 495 -5.16 -16.16 -35.74
CA GLY A 495 -5.68 -15.44 -36.91
C GLY A 495 -4.57 -14.73 -37.67
N TYR A 496 -4.94 -13.90 -38.64
CA TYR A 496 -3.99 -13.19 -39.49
C TYR A 496 -4.32 -11.71 -39.59
N VAL A 497 -3.29 -10.87 -39.50
CA VAL A 497 -3.38 -9.42 -39.65
C VAL A 497 -2.44 -8.97 -40.76
N LYS A 498 -2.90 -8.03 -41.59
CA LYS A 498 -2.07 -7.47 -42.66
C LYS A 498 -1.07 -6.48 -42.06
N ALA A 499 0.20 -6.60 -42.41
CA ALA A 499 1.28 -5.76 -41.86
C ALA A 499 1.00 -4.25 -42.01
N SER A 500 0.41 -3.83 -43.13
CA SER A 500 0.07 -2.43 -43.40
C SER A 500 -1.05 -1.85 -42.51
N GLU A 501 -1.77 -2.70 -41.77
CA GLU A 501 -2.81 -2.30 -40.80
C GLU A 501 -2.20 -2.00 -39.42
N LEU A 502 -1.01 -2.51 -39.09
CA LEU A 502 -0.31 -2.24 -37.84
C LEU A 502 0.39 -0.88 -37.89
N SER A 503 0.41 -0.17 -36.76
CA SER A 503 1.09 1.13 -36.61
C SER A 503 2.58 0.95 -36.33
N PHE A 504 2.94 -0.04 -35.52
CA PHE A 504 4.31 -0.30 -35.09
C PHE A 504 4.47 -1.77 -34.68
N ILE A 505 5.70 -2.29 -34.73
CA ILE A 505 6.04 -3.63 -34.26
C ILE A 505 7.27 -3.52 -33.35
N THR A 506 7.15 -4.04 -32.14
CA THR A 506 8.28 -4.21 -31.21
C THR A 506 8.80 -5.63 -31.29
N ASN A 507 10.10 -5.81 -31.07
CA ASN A 507 10.73 -7.13 -30.92
C ASN A 507 10.47 -8.10 -32.09
N GLU A 508 10.41 -7.63 -33.34
CA GLU A 508 10.09 -8.48 -34.52
C GLU A 508 11.01 -9.71 -34.66
N LYS A 509 12.24 -9.67 -34.13
CA LYS A 509 13.14 -10.84 -34.08
C LYS A 509 12.63 -12.01 -33.22
N HIS A 510 11.60 -11.78 -32.40
CA HIS A 510 10.96 -12.74 -31.50
C HIS A 510 9.60 -13.21 -32.03
N LEU A 511 9.40 -13.19 -33.35
CA LEU A 511 8.35 -13.99 -33.98
C LEU A 511 8.66 -15.46 -33.71
N ASN A 512 7.84 -16.11 -32.88
CA ASN A 512 8.01 -17.51 -32.57
C ASN A 512 6.66 -18.17 -32.25
N GLU A 513 6.37 -19.26 -32.94
CA GLU A 513 5.29 -20.17 -32.56
C GLU A 513 5.75 -21.04 -31.39
N LYS A 514 5.00 -20.99 -30.28
CA LYS A 514 5.24 -21.85 -29.12
C LYS A 514 4.60 -23.22 -29.32
N ASN A 515 5.31 -24.26 -28.90
CA ASN A 515 4.78 -25.62 -28.90
C ASN A 515 4.01 -25.90 -27.61
N TYR A 516 2.77 -26.37 -27.74
CA TYR A 516 1.91 -26.69 -26.60
C TYR A 516 1.49 -28.16 -26.61
N VAL A 517 1.39 -28.75 -25.44
CA VAL A 517 0.99 -30.14 -25.20
C VAL A 517 -0.28 -30.18 -24.36
N ASP A 518 -1.20 -31.11 -24.63
CA ASP A 518 -2.43 -31.24 -23.86
C ASP A 518 -2.18 -32.05 -22.58
N ILE A 519 -2.38 -31.40 -21.43
CA ILE A 519 -2.30 -32.05 -20.13
C ILE A 519 -3.70 -32.08 -19.53
N SER A 520 -4.19 -33.28 -19.23
CA SER A 520 -5.50 -33.50 -18.61
C SER A 520 -5.35 -33.94 -17.16
N PHE A 521 -6.20 -33.40 -16.30
CA PHE A 521 -6.33 -33.78 -14.90
C PHE A 521 -7.76 -34.27 -14.66
N ASP A 522 -7.89 -35.53 -14.30
CA ASP A 522 -9.15 -36.19 -13.96
C ASP A 522 -9.28 -36.23 -12.43
N ALA A 523 -10.34 -35.61 -11.92
CA ALA A 523 -10.63 -35.56 -10.49
C ALA A 523 -11.05 -36.92 -9.90
N ASN A 524 -11.20 -37.97 -10.72
CA ASN A 524 -11.44 -39.36 -10.28
C ASN A 524 -12.62 -39.46 -9.29
N GLY A 525 -13.78 -38.98 -9.72
CA GLY A 525 -15.01 -38.90 -8.93
C GLY A 525 -15.09 -37.72 -7.94
N GLY A 526 -14.09 -36.85 -7.93
CA GLY A 526 -14.15 -35.50 -7.34
C GLY A 526 -14.51 -34.43 -8.37
N THR A 527 -14.28 -33.16 -8.01
CA THR A 527 -14.52 -31.97 -8.85
C THR A 527 -13.47 -30.89 -8.62
N PHE A 528 -13.09 -30.19 -9.67
CA PHE A 528 -12.41 -28.89 -9.62
C PHE A 528 -13.46 -27.79 -9.62
N TYR A 529 -13.18 -26.65 -9.00
CA TYR A 529 -14.05 -25.48 -9.03
C TYR A 529 -14.27 -24.96 -10.48
N PRO A 530 -15.49 -24.52 -10.87
CA PRO A 530 -16.75 -24.50 -10.10
C PRO A 530 -17.62 -25.77 -10.29
N GLY A 531 -17.02 -26.92 -10.61
CA GLY A 531 -17.72 -28.22 -10.71
C GLY A 531 -17.21 -29.16 -11.80
N SER A 532 -16.07 -28.88 -12.42
CA SER A 532 -15.53 -29.70 -13.52
C SER A 532 -14.95 -31.02 -13.01
N HIS A 533 -15.28 -32.14 -13.66
CA HIS A 533 -14.67 -33.45 -13.34
C HIS A 533 -13.30 -33.65 -13.99
N THR A 534 -13.04 -32.96 -15.09
CA THR A 534 -11.77 -33.02 -15.81
C THR A 534 -11.42 -31.62 -16.30
N ILE A 535 -10.15 -31.25 -16.16
CA ILE A 535 -9.59 -30.04 -16.74
C ILE A 535 -8.52 -30.47 -17.75
N THR A 536 -8.58 -29.93 -18.97
CA THR A 536 -7.51 -30.08 -19.96
C THR A 536 -6.95 -28.71 -20.29
N MET A 537 -5.63 -28.55 -20.16
CA MET A 537 -4.91 -27.30 -20.40
C MET A 537 -3.81 -27.51 -21.44
N GLN A 538 -3.54 -26.47 -22.22
CA GLN A 538 -2.39 -26.45 -23.13
C GLN A 538 -1.18 -25.86 -22.44
N ILE A 539 -0.15 -26.68 -22.27
CA ILE A 539 1.06 -26.33 -21.53
C ILE A 539 2.21 -26.21 -22.52
N GLU A 540 2.95 -25.10 -22.44
CA GLU A 540 4.15 -24.90 -23.26
C GLU A 540 5.14 -26.05 -23.01
N SER A 541 5.69 -26.61 -24.09
CA SER A 541 6.53 -27.80 -24.01
C SER A 541 7.73 -27.57 -23.09
N GLY A 542 8.01 -28.54 -22.22
CA GLY A 542 9.09 -28.45 -21.23
C GLY A 542 8.73 -27.73 -19.92
N LYS A 543 7.54 -27.13 -19.79
CA LYS A 543 7.05 -26.55 -18.53
C LYS A 543 6.34 -27.60 -17.66
N ILE A 544 6.35 -27.40 -16.34
CA ILE A 544 5.60 -28.24 -15.39
C ILE A 544 4.19 -27.65 -15.23
N PRO A 545 3.12 -28.43 -15.45
CA PRO A 545 1.76 -27.94 -15.26
C PRO A 545 1.44 -27.76 -13.77
N ILE A 546 0.68 -26.72 -13.48
CA ILE A 546 0.22 -26.38 -12.13
C ILE A 546 -1.30 -26.39 -12.12
N ILE A 547 -1.87 -27.00 -11.09
CA ILE A 547 -3.31 -27.13 -10.90
C ILE A 547 -3.64 -27.08 -9.41
N LEU A 548 -4.79 -26.51 -9.10
CA LEU A 548 -5.41 -26.55 -7.77
C LEU A 548 -5.90 -27.97 -7.46
N GLU A 549 -5.99 -28.28 -6.17
CA GLU A 549 -6.38 -29.60 -5.71
C GLU A 549 -7.88 -29.84 -5.98
N PRO A 550 -8.28 -30.99 -6.55
CA PRO A 550 -9.68 -31.33 -6.69
C PRO A 550 -10.28 -31.70 -5.33
N GLU A 551 -11.56 -31.40 -5.15
CA GLU A 551 -12.29 -31.80 -3.96
C GLU A 551 -13.10 -33.08 -4.20
N LYS A 552 -13.19 -33.95 -3.19
CA LYS A 552 -14.04 -35.14 -3.22
C LYS A 552 -14.73 -35.34 -1.89
N LYS A 553 -16.03 -35.58 -1.92
CA LYS A 553 -16.84 -35.82 -0.72
C LYS A 553 -16.25 -36.97 0.11
N ASN A 554 -16.11 -36.75 1.43
CA ASN A 554 -15.55 -37.70 2.39
C ASN A 554 -14.12 -38.19 2.08
N ALA A 555 -13.30 -37.45 1.34
CA ALA A 555 -11.96 -37.88 1.02
C ALA A 555 -10.97 -36.70 0.94
N LEU A 556 -9.73 -36.94 1.35
CA LEU A 556 -8.63 -35.99 1.24
C LEU A 556 -7.82 -36.31 -0.02
N PHE A 557 -7.55 -35.31 -0.86
CA PHE A 557 -6.61 -35.44 -1.97
C PHE A 557 -5.20 -35.70 -1.42
N ILE A 558 -4.52 -36.71 -1.95
CA ILE A 558 -3.17 -37.11 -1.51
C ILE A 558 -2.13 -37.10 -2.63
N GLY A 559 -2.47 -36.51 -3.78
CA GLY A 559 -1.61 -36.44 -4.96
C GLY A 559 -2.20 -37.13 -6.18
N TRP A 560 -1.38 -37.27 -7.21
CA TRP A 560 -1.75 -37.86 -8.50
C TRP A 560 -1.30 -39.32 -8.60
N ASP A 561 -1.86 -40.06 -9.56
CA ASP A 561 -1.48 -41.45 -9.88
C ASP A 561 0.00 -41.62 -10.28
N LYS A 562 0.64 -40.52 -10.65
CA LYS A 562 2.07 -40.41 -10.94
C LYS A 562 2.55 -38.99 -10.67
N GLU A 563 3.84 -38.84 -10.45
CA GLU A 563 4.50 -37.54 -10.30
C GLU A 563 4.23 -36.67 -11.53
N ILE A 564 3.88 -35.40 -11.31
CA ILE A 564 3.73 -34.42 -12.39
C ILE A 564 5.12 -34.11 -12.95
N LYS A 565 5.26 -34.28 -14.27
CA LYS A 565 6.51 -33.99 -15.00
C LYS A 565 6.30 -32.89 -16.02
N LYS A 566 7.41 -32.43 -16.60
CA LYS A 566 7.43 -31.48 -17.71
C LYS A 566 6.52 -31.95 -18.86
N ALA A 567 5.83 -31.01 -19.48
CA ALA A 567 4.92 -31.26 -20.59
C ALA A 567 5.70 -31.58 -21.87
N GLU A 568 5.90 -32.87 -22.16
CA GLU A 568 6.61 -33.35 -23.36
C GLU A 568 5.68 -34.03 -24.37
N LYS A 569 4.57 -34.60 -23.88
CA LYS A 569 3.55 -35.30 -24.66
C LYS A 569 2.23 -35.30 -23.91
N ASP A 570 1.15 -35.58 -24.63
CA ASP A 570 -0.17 -35.62 -24.02
C ASP A 570 -0.22 -36.67 -22.90
N ILE A 571 -0.75 -36.28 -21.75
CA ILE A 571 -0.82 -37.14 -20.57
C ILE A 571 -2.05 -36.80 -19.72
N VAL A 572 -2.65 -37.84 -19.14
CA VAL A 572 -3.73 -37.72 -18.17
C VAL A 572 -3.23 -38.12 -16.79
N TYR A 573 -3.37 -37.21 -15.82
CA TYR A 573 -3.18 -37.47 -14.40
C TYR A 573 -4.52 -37.74 -13.73
N LYS A 574 -4.57 -38.73 -12.86
CA LYS A 574 -5.77 -39.09 -12.10
C LYS A 574 -5.56 -38.83 -10.62
N ALA A 575 -6.52 -38.16 -9.98
CA ALA A 575 -6.43 -37.82 -8.57
C ALA A 575 -6.51 -39.08 -7.69
N ASN A 576 -5.63 -39.15 -6.69
CA ASN A 576 -5.66 -40.13 -5.62
C ASN A 576 -6.19 -39.51 -4.34
N TYR A 577 -6.96 -40.30 -3.60
CA TYR A 577 -7.60 -39.84 -2.37
C TYR A 577 -7.44 -40.83 -1.24
N ARG A 578 -7.45 -40.30 -0.02
CA ARG A 578 -7.58 -41.06 1.21
C ARG A 578 -8.95 -40.85 1.83
N SER A 579 -9.65 -41.94 2.16
CA SER A 579 -10.99 -41.87 2.76
C SER A 579 -10.96 -41.25 4.15
N VAL A 580 -11.80 -40.24 4.35
CA VAL A 580 -11.91 -39.50 5.61
C VAL A 580 -13.15 -39.96 6.37
N LYS A 581 -12.92 -40.45 7.59
CA LYS A 581 -13.98 -40.86 8.51
C LYS A 581 -14.71 -39.65 9.07
N ASN A 582 -13.98 -38.75 9.72
CA ASN A 582 -14.50 -37.50 10.25
C ASN A 582 -13.41 -36.42 10.35
N ILE A 583 -13.86 -35.20 10.62
CA ILE A 583 -13.03 -34.11 11.12
C ILE A 583 -13.60 -33.68 12.48
N ALA A 584 -12.75 -33.21 13.40
CA ALA A 584 -13.16 -32.70 14.72
C ALA A 584 -12.31 -31.49 15.12
N PHE A 585 -12.85 -30.59 15.95
CA PHE A 585 -12.04 -29.49 16.52
C PHE A 585 -11.06 -30.03 17.55
N ILE A 586 -9.79 -29.65 17.41
CA ILE A 586 -8.80 -29.72 18.49
C ILE A 586 -8.96 -28.44 19.33
N GLU A 587 -9.03 -27.30 18.65
CA GLU A 587 -9.21 -25.99 19.27
C GLU A 587 -10.17 -25.16 18.40
N LYS A 588 -11.18 -24.55 19.04
CA LYS A 588 -12.15 -23.71 18.33
C LYS A 588 -11.58 -22.29 18.14
N PRO A 589 -11.84 -21.63 16.99
CA PRO A 589 -11.56 -20.21 16.79
C PRO A 589 -12.26 -19.28 17.79
N LYS A 590 -12.02 -17.97 17.66
CA LYS A 590 -12.75 -16.93 18.41
C LYS A 590 -14.27 -17.11 18.20
N GLN A 591 -15.04 -17.13 19.29
CA GLN A 591 -16.49 -17.42 19.27
C GLN A 591 -17.38 -16.22 19.63
N THR A 592 -16.80 -15.11 20.09
CA THR A 592 -17.57 -13.90 20.43
C THR A 592 -16.97 -12.72 19.70
N TYR A 593 -17.81 -11.97 19.01
CA TYR A 593 -17.42 -10.84 18.17
C TYR A 593 -18.26 -9.62 18.51
N GLN A 594 -17.70 -8.44 18.29
CA GLN A 594 -18.49 -7.22 18.15
C GLN A 594 -18.90 -7.05 16.68
N GLN A 595 -20.00 -6.34 16.43
CA GLN A 595 -20.38 -5.94 15.09
C GLN A 595 -19.22 -5.22 14.40
N HIS A 596 -18.96 -5.54 13.14
CA HIS A 596 -17.83 -5.06 12.33
C HIS A 596 -16.44 -5.61 12.69
N ASP A 597 -16.32 -6.53 13.66
CA ASP A 597 -15.06 -7.26 13.86
C ASP A 597 -14.67 -8.03 12.59
N TYR A 598 -13.36 -8.17 12.39
CA TYR A 598 -12.81 -9.11 11.42
C TYR A 598 -12.88 -10.55 11.95
N LEU A 599 -13.11 -11.52 11.07
CA LEU A 599 -13.02 -12.95 11.40
C LEU A 599 -11.63 -13.26 11.99
N ASP A 600 -11.54 -14.11 13.00
CA ASP A 600 -10.25 -14.54 13.58
C ASP A 600 -10.23 -16.07 13.74
N VAL A 601 -9.40 -16.72 12.94
CA VAL A 601 -9.22 -18.18 12.91
C VAL A 601 -7.84 -18.61 13.39
N SER A 602 -7.01 -17.67 13.88
CA SER A 602 -5.60 -17.90 14.23
C SER A 602 -5.36 -19.03 15.24
N LYS A 603 -6.30 -19.26 16.16
CA LYS A 603 -6.25 -20.35 17.16
C LYS A 603 -6.95 -21.63 16.72
N GLY A 604 -7.65 -21.62 15.59
CA GLY A 604 -8.46 -22.73 15.13
C GLY A 604 -7.62 -23.90 14.64
N LYS A 605 -7.88 -25.11 15.16
CA LYS A 605 -7.23 -26.35 14.73
C LYS A 605 -8.24 -27.49 14.63
N ILE A 606 -8.09 -28.31 13.60
CA ILE A 606 -8.90 -29.51 13.39
C ILE A 606 -8.03 -30.76 13.32
N GLN A 607 -8.58 -31.88 13.77
CA GLN A 607 -8.07 -33.23 13.56
C GLN A 607 -8.88 -33.88 12.44
N VAL A 608 -8.19 -34.48 11.48
CA VAL A 608 -8.75 -35.32 10.42
C VAL A 608 -8.51 -36.77 10.80
N SER A 609 -9.57 -37.58 10.88
CA SER A 609 -9.46 -39.01 11.15
C SER A 609 -9.75 -39.80 9.88
N PHE A 610 -8.85 -40.71 9.50
CA PHE A 610 -8.99 -41.54 8.31
C PHE A 610 -9.62 -42.89 8.64
N GLU A 611 -10.14 -43.57 7.62
CA GLU A 611 -10.77 -44.89 7.79
C GLU A 611 -9.77 -46.00 8.18
N ASP A 612 -8.48 -45.80 7.93
CA ASP A 612 -7.41 -46.71 8.35
C ASP A 612 -6.94 -46.51 9.81
N GLY A 613 -7.58 -45.59 10.54
CA GLY A 613 -7.31 -45.31 11.95
C GLY A 613 -6.23 -44.26 12.22
N SER A 614 -5.51 -43.78 11.20
CA SER A 614 -4.55 -42.69 11.39
C SER A 614 -5.25 -41.32 11.50
N THR A 615 -4.54 -40.33 12.05
CA THR A 615 -5.01 -38.95 12.15
C THR A 615 -4.00 -37.95 11.57
N GLN A 616 -4.48 -36.74 11.26
CA GLN A 616 -3.66 -35.60 10.83
C GLN A 616 -4.22 -34.31 11.44
N GLU A 617 -3.34 -33.44 11.94
CA GLU A 617 -3.73 -32.11 12.42
C GLU A 617 -3.64 -31.07 11.30
N ARG A 618 -4.54 -30.07 11.33
CA ARG A 618 -4.55 -28.95 10.39
C ARG A 618 -4.98 -27.66 11.08
N SER A 619 -4.16 -26.62 10.97
CA SER A 619 -4.56 -25.26 11.34
C SER A 619 -5.60 -24.72 10.37
N LEU A 620 -6.56 -23.96 10.88
CA LEU A 620 -7.59 -23.33 10.05
C LEU A 620 -7.02 -22.14 9.29
N THR A 621 -7.57 -21.93 8.10
CA THR A 621 -7.37 -20.75 7.26
C THR A 621 -8.72 -20.11 6.97
N THR A 622 -8.72 -18.88 6.47
CA THR A 622 -9.95 -18.19 6.09
C THR A 622 -10.68 -18.87 4.94
N ASP A 623 -9.95 -19.54 4.04
CA ASP A 623 -10.53 -20.26 2.89
C ASP A 623 -11.34 -21.49 3.30
N MET A 624 -11.12 -21.99 4.52
CA MET A 624 -11.90 -23.11 5.06
C MET A 624 -13.22 -22.66 5.68
N VAL A 625 -13.45 -21.36 5.89
CA VAL A 625 -14.53 -20.85 6.76
C VAL A 625 -15.57 -20.06 5.95
N SER A 626 -16.83 -20.39 6.15
CA SER A 626 -17.98 -19.68 5.55
C SER A 626 -19.08 -19.39 6.58
N GLY A 627 -19.94 -18.43 6.28
CA GLY A 627 -21.12 -18.08 7.09
C GLY A 627 -20.89 -16.94 8.09
N TYR A 628 -19.76 -16.25 8.03
CA TYR A 628 -19.49 -15.07 8.86
C TYR A 628 -20.09 -13.83 8.20
N ASP A 629 -20.96 -13.13 8.91
CA ASP A 629 -21.43 -11.80 8.52
C ASP A 629 -21.12 -10.79 9.65
N PRO A 630 -20.15 -9.88 9.47
CA PRO A 630 -19.78 -8.94 10.51
C PRO A 630 -20.88 -7.90 10.80
N THR A 631 -21.91 -7.78 9.94
CA THR A 631 -22.98 -6.78 10.09
C THR A 631 -24.21 -7.30 10.82
N THR A 632 -24.42 -8.63 10.81
CA THR A 632 -25.59 -9.27 11.40
C THR A 632 -25.37 -9.61 12.88
N LEU A 633 -26.27 -9.16 13.75
CA LEU A 633 -26.21 -9.41 15.19
C LEU A 633 -26.77 -10.78 15.58
N GLY A 634 -26.38 -11.28 16.75
CA GLY A 634 -26.89 -12.51 17.35
C GLY A 634 -26.01 -13.73 17.07
N THR A 635 -26.59 -14.91 17.24
CA THR A 635 -25.90 -16.18 17.01
C THR A 635 -25.77 -16.45 15.51
N GLN A 636 -24.56 -16.75 15.06
CA GLN A 636 -24.30 -17.21 13.69
C GLN A 636 -23.63 -18.57 13.73
N THR A 637 -23.93 -19.41 12.74
CA THR A 637 -23.29 -20.72 12.58
C THR A 637 -22.22 -20.63 11.50
N LEU A 638 -20.96 -20.75 11.90
CA LEU A 638 -19.84 -20.84 10.96
C LEU A 638 -19.65 -22.28 10.52
N THR A 639 -19.38 -22.47 9.23
CA THR A 639 -19.09 -23.77 8.64
C THR A 639 -17.64 -23.83 8.20
N ILE A 640 -16.93 -24.84 8.69
CA ILE A 640 -15.59 -25.24 8.26
C ILE A 640 -15.71 -26.33 7.21
N ARG A 641 -15.08 -26.14 6.05
CA ARG A 641 -14.99 -27.14 4.96
C ARG A 641 -13.55 -27.61 4.83
N TYR A 642 -13.33 -28.92 4.90
CA TYR A 642 -12.03 -29.53 4.65
C TYR A 642 -12.18 -31.01 4.29
N ALA A 643 -11.40 -31.49 3.32
CA ALA A 643 -11.38 -32.91 2.88
C ALA A 643 -12.78 -33.50 2.57
N GLY A 644 -13.63 -32.70 1.93
CA GLY A 644 -15.01 -33.09 1.58
C GLY A 644 -15.91 -33.36 2.80
N LYS A 645 -15.55 -32.86 3.97
CA LYS A 645 -16.33 -32.88 5.21
C LYS A 645 -16.63 -31.46 5.68
N THR A 646 -17.61 -31.36 6.58
CA THR A 646 -18.01 -30.11 7.22
C THR A 646 -18.00 -30.23 8.73
N LEU A 647 -17.55 -29.18 9.41
CA LEU A 647 -17.80 -28.93 10.84
C LEU A 647 -18.51 -27.60 10.99
N SER A 648 -19.24 -27.44 12.08
CA SER A 648 -19.85 -26.16 12.40
C SER A 648 -19.60 -25.80 13.85
N TYR A 649 -19.53 -24.49 14.11
CA TYR A 649 -19.48 -23.95 15.46
C TYR A 649 -20.28 -22.65 15.50
N GLU A 650 -20.90 -22.41 16.65
CA GLU A 650 -21.64 -21.19 16.88
C GLU A 650 -20.69 -20.08 17.34
N ILE A 651 -20.97 -18.90 16.83
CA ILE A 651 -20.42 -17.64 17.31
C ILE A 651 -21.55 -16.72 17.74
N HIS A 652 -21.22 -15.70 18.51
CA HIS A 652 -22.18 -14.69 18.93
C HIS A 652 -21.64 -13.29 18.61
N VAL A 653 -22.34 -12.59 17.71
CA VAL A 653 -22.05 -11.21 17.33
C VAL A 653 -22.91 -10.26 18.14
N LYS A 654 -22.28 -9.47 19.00
CA LYS A 654 -22.98 -8.49 19.82
C LYS A 654 -23.07 -7.17 19.07
N LYS A 655 -24.14 -6.40 19.32
CA LYS A 655 -24.17 -5.00 18.88
C LYS A 655 -22.91 -4.35 19.39
N GLN A 656 -22.24 -3.58 18.53
CA GLN A 656 -21.13 -2.76 18.97
C GLN A 656 -21.66 -1.84 20.08
N SER A 657 -21.38 -2.22 21.33
CA SER A 657 -21.45 -1.26 22.42
C SER A 657 -20.28 -0.31 22.23
N GLU A 658 -20.39 0.90 22.76
CA GLU A 658 -19.20 1.71 23.06
C GLU A 658 -18.10 0.76 23.57
N SER A 659 -16.98 0.73 22.84
CA SER A 659 -15.89 -0.17 23.18
C SER A 659 -15.40 0.21 24.58
N THR A 660 -14.84 -0.75 25.31
CA THR A 660 -14.18 -0.42 26.59
C THR A 660 -13.19 0.73 26.37
N GLY A 661 -12.50 0.74 25.22
CA GLY A 661 -11.64 1.84 24.82
C GLY A 661 -12.33 3.19 24.68
N SER A 662 -13.48 3.31 23.99
CA SER A 662 -14.19 4.59 23.87
C SER A 662 -14.69 5.11 25.22
N LYS A 663 -15.16 4.21 26.10
CA LYS A 663 -15.55 4.57 27.47
C LYS A 663 -14.36 5.03 28.30
N LEU A 664 -13.22 4.37 28.14
CA LEU A 664 -11.97 4.77 28.78
C LEU A 664 -11.50 6.14 28.25
N GLN A 665 -11.68 6.43 26.96
CA GLN A 665 -11.38 7.73 26.37
C GLN A 665 -12.26 8.85 26.96
N GLU A 666 -13.56 8.62 27.11
CA GLU A 666 -14.47 9.58 27.74
C GLU A 666 -14.17 9.78 29.24
N LYS A 667 -13.91 8.69 29.97
CA LYS A 667 -13.53 8.75 31.38
C LYS A 667 -12.19 9.46 31.57
N ALA A 668 -11.24 9.26 30.64
CA ALA A 668 -9.99 10.02 30.60
C ALA A 668 -10.25 11.52 30.38
N ALA A 669 -11.12 11.89 29.43
CA ALA A 669 -11.49 13.28 29.21
C ALA A 669 -12.15 13.92 30.46
N TYR A 670 -12.99 13.18 31.17
CA TYR A 670 -13.55 13.61 32.46
C TYR A 670 -12.46 13.82 33.52
N ILE A 671 -11.53 12.87 33.66
CA ILE A 671 -10.38 12.97 34.59
C ILE A 671 -9.55 14.22 34.27
N ILE A 672 -9.23 14.45 32.99
CA ILE A 672 -8.47 15.62 32.55
C ILE A 672 -9.21 16.91 32.94
N LYS A 673 -10.49 17.02 32.57
CA LYS A 673 -11.31 18.19 32.88
C LYS A 673 -11.43 18.46 34.38
N THR A 674 -11.49 17.39 35.18
CA THR A 674 -11.75 17.48 36.61
C THR A 674 -10.49 17.74 37.43
N TYR A 675 -9.35 17.19 37.03
CA TYR A 675 -8.14 17.15 37.85
C TYR A 675 -6.92 17.86 37.25
N SER A 676 -6.97 18.32 36.00
CA SER A 676 -5.93 19.18 35.46
C SER A 676 -5.69 20.37 36.39
N ASP A 677 -4.42 20.67 36.66
CA ASP A 677 -3.95 21.82 37.44
C ASP A 677 -4.35 21.83 38.93
N LYS A 678 -4.94 20.75 39.46
CA LYS A 678 -5.26 20.62 40.90
C LYS A 678 -4.08 20.07 41.70
N VAL A 679 -3.89 20.61 42.91
CA VAL A 679 -2.86 20.18 43.87
C VAL A 679 -3.53 19.58 45.11
N GLY A 680 -3.06 18.43 45.57
CA GLY A 680 -3.57 17.77 46.78
C GLY A 680 -4.94 17.12 46.60
N LEU A 681 -5.01 16.09 45.75
CA LEU A 681 -6.24 15.33 45.49
C LEU A 681 -6.79 14.64 46.75
N THR A 682 -8.11 14.55 46.86
CA THR A 682 -8.81 13.83 47.95
C THR A 682 -8.63 12.32 47.82
N ASP A 683 -8.81 11.57 48.90
CA ASP A 683 -8.72 10.10 48.87
C ASP A 683 -9.74 9.46 47.90
N ASP A 684 -10.92 10.06 47.76
CA ASP A 684 -11.93 9.65 46.77
C ASP A 684 -11.42 9.84 45.34
N ALA A 685 -10.79 10.98 45.03
CA ALA A 685 -10.21 11.25 43.72
C ALA A 685 -9.05 10.31 43.40
N LEU A 686 -8.21 9.98 44.40
CA LEU A 686 -7.15 8.98 44.25
C LEU A 686 -7.73 7.59 43.96
N THR A 687 -8.81 7.21 44.63
CA THR A 687 -9.51 5.94 44.40
C THR A 687 -10.08 5.86 42.98
N GLU A 688 -10.63 6.97 42.46
CA GLU A 688 -11.13 7.05 41.09
C GLU A 688 -10.01 6.89 40.04
N LEU A 689 -8.90 7.60 40.24
CA LEU A 689 -7.71 7.49 39.39
C LEU A 689 -7.12 6.08 39.39
N GLU A 690 -7.04 5.45 40.56
CA GLU A 690 -6.59 4.07 40.70
C GLU A 690 -7.50 3.06 40.00
N LYS A 691 -8.82 3.27 40.06
CA LYS A 691 -9.80 2.46 39.33
C LYS A 691 -9.61 2.64 37.83
N PHE A 692 -9.47 3.88 37.35
CA PHE A 692 -9.23 4.15 35.93
C PHE A 692 -7.96 3.46 35.42
N GLN A 693 -6.86 3.56 36.16
CA GLN A 693 -5.61 2.86 35.84
C GLN A 693 -5.83 1.35 35.71
N ASN A 694 -6.50 0.74 36.69
CA ASN A 694 -6.79 -0.70 36.66
C ASN A 694 -7.66 -1.09 35.46
N ASP A 695 -8.65 -0.26 35.10
CA ASP A 695 -9.51 -0.48 33.93
C ASP A 695 -8.67 -0.46 32.64
N VAL A 696 -7.71 0.47 32.50
CA VAL A 696 -6.77 0.53 31.35
C VAL A 696 -5.84 -0.68 31.30
N LEU A 697 -5.35 -1.16 32.45
CA LEU A 697 -4.47 -2.34 32.54
C LEU A 697 -5.14 -3.65 32.13
N GLN A 698 -6.47 -3.71 32.03
CA GLN A 698 -7.17 -4.90 31.51
C GLN A 698 -7.14 -4.98 29.98
N GLU A 699 -6.76 -3.90 29.30
CA GLU A 699 -6.69 -3.84 27.85
C GLU A 699 -5.30 -4.26 27.34
N SER A 700 -5.27 -5.18 26.37
CA SER A 700 -4.01 -5.67 25.78
C SER A 700 -3.23 -4.61 25.00
N ASN A 701 -3.95 -3.64 24.42
CA ASN A 701 -3.42 -2.45 23.76
C ASN A 701 -3.91 -1.21 24.51
N ASN A 702 -3.20 -0.10 24.38
CA ASN A 702 -3.62 1.13 25.04
C ASN A 702 -4.75 1.77 24.23
N PRO A 703 -5.92 2.01 24.83
CA PRO A 703 -7.07 2.54 24.11
C PRO A 703 -7.05 4.07 23.97
N LEU A 704 -6.09 4.76 24.59
CA LEU A 704 -6.07 6.21 24.67
C LEU A 704 -5.28 6.85 23.54
N ASP A 705 -5.86 7.89 22.93
CA ASP A 705 -5.15 8.75 21.98
C ASP A 705 -3.94 9.42 22.63
N ASP A 706 -2.87 9.67 21.87
CA ASP A 706 -1.59 10.19 22.34
C ASP A 706 -1.72 11.42 23.27
N ASP A 707 -2.57 12.38 22.92
CA ASP A 707 -2.79 13.61 23.70
C ASP A 707 -3.51 13.36 25.02
N VAL A 708 -4.51 12.48 25.00
CA VAL A 708 -5.29 12.10 26.17
C VAL A 708 -4.43 11.27 27.13
N LEU A 709 -3.68 10.31 26.58
CA LEU A 709 -2.73 9.48 27.32
C LEU A 709 -1.71 10.35 28.06
N ARG A 710 -1.10 11.32 27.36
CA ARG A 710 -0.13 12.26 27.93
C ARG A 710 -0.75 13.10 29.05
N ALA A 711 -1.94 13.64 28.84
CA ALA A 711 -2.61 14.48 29.84
C ALA A 711 -2.98 13.69 31.10
N VAL A 712 -3.48 12.46 30.95
CA VAL A 712 -3.82 11.61 32.11
C VAL A 712 -2.56 11.16 32.86
N ASP A 713 -1.48 10.78 32.16
CA ASP A 713 -0.22 10.38 32.81
C ASP A 713 0.37 11.55 33.65
N ARG A 714 0.25 12.80 33.18
CA ARG A 714 0.64 14.00 33.97
C ARG A 714 -0.14 14.15 35.28
N ILE A 715 -1.41 13.73 35.29
CA ILE A 715 -2.27 13.77 36.48
C ILE A 715 -1.92 12.60 37.41
N LEU A 716 -1.76 11.39 36.85
CA LEU A 716 -1.52 10.19 37.64
C LEU A 716 -0.13 10.18 38.27
N GLN A 717 0.94 10.46 37.51
CA GLN A 717 2.32 10.29 37.96
C GLN A 717 2.64 10.93 39.33
N PRO A 718 2.26 12.18 39.65
CA PRO A 718 2.49 12.75 40.98
C PRO A 718 1.59 12.18 42.09
N ASN A 719 0.49 11.53 41.73
CA ASN A 719 -0.57 11.06 42.63
C ASN A 719 -0.61 9.53 42.83
N LEU A 720 0.23 8.76 42.11
CA LEU A 720 0.34 7.32 42.25
C LEU A 720 0.84 6.89 43.64
N LYS A 721 0.32 5.75 44.12
CA LYS A 721 0.82 5.05 45.31
C LYS A 721 1.21 3.61 44.95
N PRO A 722 2.50 3.24 44.92
CA PRO A 722 3.68 4.11 45.06
C PRO A 722 3.89 5.03 43.84
N ARG A 723 4.51 6.19 44.05
CA ARG A 723 4.92 7.09 42.95
C ARG A 723 5.97 6.41 42.07
N LEU A 724 6.00 6.71 40.78
CA LEU A 724 7.07 6.29 39.87
C LEU A 724 8.24 7.28 39.90
N SER A 725 9.45 6.77 40.03
CA SER A 725 10.71 7.45 39.78
C SER A 725 11.32 6.89 38.49
N VAL A 726 11.13 7.60 37.38
CA VAL A 726 11.53 7.13 36.04
C VAL A 726 12.93 7.64 35.71
N LEU A 727 13.81 6.74 35.28
CA LEU A 727 15.13 7.04 34.75
C LEU A 727 15.19 6.53 33.31
N ILE A 728 15.45 7.43 32.38
CA ILE A 728 15.67 7.11 30.97
C ILE A 728 17.18 7.22 30.71
N HIS A 729 17.77 6.14 30.22
CA HIS A 729 19.14 6.11 29.71
C HIS A 729 19.10 5.96 28.19
N ASP A 730 19.36 7.05 27.49
CA ASP A 730 19.44 7.10 26.04
C ASP A 730 20.35 8.25 25.63
N ASP A 731 21.41 7.92 24.89
CA ASP A 731 22.38 8.90 24.39
C ASP A 731 22.16 9.22 22.89
N THR A 732 21.26 8.50 22.22
CA THR A 732 21.14 8.49 20.76
C THR A 732 19.83 9.09 20.27
N TYR A 733 18.70 8.66 20.83
CA TYR A 733 17.37 8.95 20.28
C TYR A 733 16.60 10.02 21.05
N ASP A 734 17.15 10.52 22.17
CA ASP A 734 16.49 11.45 23.09
C ASP A 734 15.09 10.97 23.50
N LEU A 735 14.97 9.71 23.93
CA LEU A 735 13.71 9.05 24.26
C LEU A 735 12.93 9.85 25.32
N GLN A 736 11.65 10.03 25.05
CA GLN A 736 10.68 10.54 26.00
C GLN A 736 9.45 9.61 26.02
N ILE A 737 8.79 9.51 27.17
CA ILE A 737 7.76 8.50 27.41
C ILE A 737 6.55 9.12 28.12
N SER A 738 5.35 8.80 27.64
CA SER A 738 4.09 9.05 28.32
C SER A 738 3.28 7.76 28.47
N GLY A 739 2.47 7.68 29.52
CA GLY A 739 1.59 6.55 29.83
C GLY A 739 2.19 5.52 30.79
N LEU A 740 3.41 5.73 31.31
CA LEU A 740 4.02 4.80 32.27
C LEU A 740 3.17 4.62 33.53
N SER A 741 2.48 5.67 34.00
CA SER A 741 1.56 5.55 35.13
C SER A 741 0.41 4.60 34.86
N LEU A 742 0.01 4.45 33.60
CA LEU A 742 -1.14 3.64 33.19
C LEU A 742 -0.73 2.21 32.85
N ALA A 743 0.51 2.01 32.40
CA ALA A 743 0.96 0.73 31.88
C ALA A 743 1.66 -0.17 32.91
N MET A 744 2.02 0.33 34.09
CA MET A 744 2.82 -0.42 35.06
C MET A 744 1.97 -1.19 36.09
N GLN A 745 2.36 -2.43 36.41
CA GLN A 745 1.70 -3.25 37.42
C GLN A 745 1.81 -2.66 38.83
N LYS A 746 0.73 -2.79 39.62
CA LYS A 746 0.70 -2.45 41.06
C LYS A 746 1.42 -3.46 41.97
N LYS A 747 2.27 -4.35 41.45
CA LYS A 747 3.07 -5.24 42.33
C LYS A 747 4.01 -4.39 43.19
N THR A 748 3.76 -4.35 44.50
CA THR A 748 4.49 -3.55 45.48
C THR A 748 5.27 -4.44 46.44
N SER A 749 6.50 -4.04 46.76
CA SER A 749 7.22 -4.59 47.91
C SER A 749 6.91 -3.76 49.16
N PHE A 750 7.25 -4.28 50.35
CA PHE A 750 7.11 -3.55 51.62
C PHE A 750 7.83 -2.20 51.60
N LEU A 751 8.89 -2.06 50.80
CA LEU A 751 9.67 -0.84 50.66
C LEU A 751 8.91 0.26 49.90
N ASN A 752 8.03 -0.12 48.97
CA ASN A 752 7.24 0.82 48.17
C ASN A 752 6.15 1.52 49.01
N ALA A 753 5.89 1.07 50.24
CA ALA A 753 5.04 1.81 51.19
C ALA A 753 5.69 3.13 51.65
N TRP A 754 7.02 3.25 51.56
CA TRP A 754 7.78 4.39 52.09
C TRP A 754 8.58 5.12 51.00
N MET A 755 8.74 4.54 49.81
CA MET A 755 9.57 5.07 48.73
C MET A 755 8.93 4.88 47.34
N PRO A 756 9.26 5.75 46.37
CA PRO A 756 8.84 5.59 44.98
C PRO A 756 9.37 4.29 44.34
N LYS A 757 8.57 3.70 43.45
CA LYS A 757 8.98 2.60 42.58
C LYS A 757 9.95 3.11 41.52
N THR A 758 11.09 2.46 41.35
CA THR A 758 12.09 2.88 40.35
C THR A 758 11.84 2.17 39.02
N VAL A 759 11.66 2.93 37.95
CA VAL A 759 11.56 2.39 36.58
C VAL A 759 12.76 2.91 35.81
N VAL A 760 13.65 2.02 35.41
CA VAL A 760 14.78 2.32 34.54
C VAL A 760 14.45 1.84 33.14
N VAL A 761 14.44 2.74 32.17
CA VAL A 761 14.27 2.42 30.75
C VAL A 761 15.59 2.70 30.04
N ASN A 762 16.12 1.70 29.35
CA ASN A 762 17.34 1.83 28.57
C ASN A 762 17.00 1.74 27.08
N VAL A 763 17.73 2.53 26.30
CA VAL A 763 17.74 2.44 24.84
C VAL A 763 19.11 1.97 24.40
N HIS A 764 19.12 0.93 23.56
CA HIS A 764 20.34 0.47 22.90
C HIS A 764 20.22 0.72 21.41
N ASP A 765 21.29 1.24 20.81
CA ASP A 765 21.40 1.50 19.36
C ASP A 765 21.76 0.24 18.55
N SER A 766 21.61 -0.93 19.16
CA SER A 766 21.84 -2.25 18.58
C SER A 766 20.63 -3.16 18.80
N ILE A 767 20.32 -3.97 17.81
CA ILE A 767 19.32 -5.04 17.84
C ILE A 767 20.01 -6.39 17.56
N ASP A 768 19.32 -7.50 17.82
CA ASP A 768 19.84 -8.83 17.47
C ASP A 768 20.12 -8.93 15.96
N ASN A 769 21.18 -9.63 15.58
CA ASN A 769 21.63 -9.70 14.18
C ASN A 769 20.58 -10.36 13.26
N GLU A 770 19.85 -11.37 13.74
CA GLU A 770 18.80 -12.03 12.96
C GLU A 770 17.60 -11.10 12.78
N GLU A 771 17.20 -10.40 13.84
CA GLU A 771 16.14 -9.39 13.80
C GLU A 771 16.49 -8.21 12.89
N GLU A 772 17.73 -7.69 12.96
CA GLU A 772 18.20 -6.61 12.09
C GLU A 772 18.18 -7.01 10.62
N THR A 773 18.62 -8.24 10.34
CA THR A 773 18.58 -8.79 8.99
C THR A 773 17.14 -8.90 8.49
N LEU A 774 16.21 -9.34 9.34
CA LEU A 774 14.80 -9.42 8.99
C LEU A 774 14.18 -8.04 8.76
N PHE A 775 14.46 -7.05 9.61
CA PHE A 775 13.99 -5.67 9.40
C PHE A 775 14.49 -5.08 8.09
N LYS A 776 15.78 -5.24 7.78
CA LYS A 776 16.37 -4.75 6.52
C LYS A 776 15.71 -5.39 5.30
N LYS A 777 15.52 -6.72 5.33
CA LYS A 777 14.85 -7.43 4.24
C LYS A 777 13.39 -7.01 4.09
N VAL A 778 12.64 -6.84 5.18
CA VAL A 778 11.25 -6.37 5.11
C VAL A 778 11.17 -4.93 4.61
N ALA A 779 12.11 -4.07 5.02
CA ALA A 779 12.19 -2.70 4.52
C ALA A 779 12.41 -2.67 3.00
N GLU A 780 13.39 -3.43 2.51
CA GLU A 780 13.66 -3.60 1.08
C GLU A 780 12.44 -4.17 0.32
N ALA A 781 11.82 -5.24 0.84
CA ALA A 781 10.62 -5.85 0.28
C ALA A 781 9.41 -4.90 0.20
N ASN A 782 9.40 -3.82 0.98
CA ASN A 782 8.32 -2.82 0.97
C ASN A 782 8.74 -1.47 0.35
N TYR A 783 9.90 -1.44 -0.33
CA TYR A 783 10.46 -0.23 -0.96
C TYR A 783 10.61 0.94 0.02
N VAL A 784 10.94 0.65 1.28
CA VAL A 784 11.22 1.67 2.31
C VAL A 784 12.69 1.61 2.71
N THR A 785 13.25 2.75 3.08
CA THR A 785 14.66 2.83 3.49
C THR A 785 14.79 2.45 4.96
N TYR A 786 15.64 1.48 5.29
CA TYR A 786 16.05 1.22 6.66
C TYR A 786 17.00 2.31 7.16
N GLU A 787 16.65 3.00 8.24
CA GLU A 787 17.42 4.13 8.77
C GLU A 787 18.25 3.71 10.00
N ALA A 788 17.64 3.01 10.95
CA ALA A 788 18.29 2.56 12.18
C ALA A 788 17.48 1.47 12.89
N GLY A 789 18.17 0.66 13.70
CA GLY A 789 17.57 -0.30 14.62
C GLY A 789 17.90 0.06 16.06
N PHE A 790 16.97 -0.20 16.98
CA PHE A 790 17.18 0.05 18.39
C PHE A 790 16.31 -0.86 19.25
N THR A 791 16.73 -1.12 20.49
CA THR A 791 15.90 -1.80 21.49
C THR A 791 15.51 -0.83 22.59
N ILE A 792 14.31 -1.04 23.13
CA ILE A 792 13.89 -0.44 24.40
C ILE A 792 13.70 -1.57 25.39
N ASP A 793 14.45 -1.55 26.48
CA ASP A 793 14.31 -2.47 27.61
C ASP A 793 14.41 -1.74 28.95
N GLY A 794 14.48 -2.49 30.06
CA GLY A 794 14.69 -1.85 31.34
C GLY A 794 14.49 -2.76 32.55
N LYS A 795 14.38 -2.10 33.70
CA LYS A 795 14.04 -2.71 34.98
C LYS A 795 12.95 -1.93 35.69
N GLU A 796 12.09 -2.66 36.38
CA GLU A 796 11.14 -2.13 37.33
C GLU A 796 11.53 -2.66 38.73
N ASP A 797 12.07 -1.79 39.59
CA ASP A 797 12.79 -2.16 40.81
C ASP A 797 13.81 -3.29 40.55
N MET A 798 13.51 -4.53 40.98
CA MET A 798 14.36 -5.71 40.81
C MET A 798 13.85 -6.66 39.71
N SER A 799 12.68 -6.40 39.12
CA SER A 799 12.12 -7.15 37.98
C SER A 799 12.48 -6.52 36.64
N GLY A 800 12.26 -7.25 35.55
CA GLY A 800 12.37 -6.69 34.21
C GLY A 800 11.29 -5.63 33.97
N TYR A 801 11.62 -4.60 33.19
CA TYR A 801 10.63 -3.68 32.65
C TYR A 801 9.72 -4.46 31.70
N ASP A 802 8.42 -4.50 31.98
CA ASP A 802 7.44 -5.15 31.11
C ASP A 802 6.07 -4.47 31.30
N PRO A 803 5.78 -3.41 30.54
CA PRO A 803 4.50 -2.71 30.66
C PRO A 803 3.34 -3.62 30.21
N GLU A 804 2.25 -3.64 30.99
CA GLU A 804 1.07 -4.48 30.74
C GLU A 804 0.32 -4.05 29.47
N THR A 805 0.32 -2.75 29.20
CA THR A 805 -0.24 -2.15 28.00
C THR A 805 0.80 -1.26 27.33
N GLN A 806 0.50 -0.77 26.12
CA GLN A 806 1.43 0.07 25.37
C GLN A 806 1.64 1.45 26.03
N VAL A 807 2.85 1.99 25.92
CA VAL A 807 3.18 3.36 26.30
C VAL A 807 3.49 4.17 25.04
N LEU A 808 3.34 5.49 25.11
CA LEU A 808 3.72 6.39 24.04
C LEU A 808 5.20 6.71 24.14
N TYR A 809 5.97 6.21 23.17
CA TYR A 809 7.35 6.63 22.96
C TYR A 809 7.41 7.79 21.99
N SER A 810 8.29 8.73 22.28
CA SER A 810 8.63 9.84 21.41
C SER A 810 10.14 9.87 21.25
N ILE A 811 10.62 9.71 20.02
CA ILE A 811 12.05 9.71 19.68
C ILE A 811 12.36 10.83 18.69
N LYS A 812 13.59 11.32 18.70
CA LYS A 812 14.04 12.32 17.74
C LYS A 812 14.18 11.72 16.34
N LYS A 813 13.79 12.47 15.31
CA LYS A 813 14.00 12.07 13.92
C LYS A 813 15.50 11.92 13.61
N PRO A 814 15.89 10.95 12.76
CA PRO A 814 17.25 10.84 12.23
C PRO A 814 17.73 12.14 11.58
N LYS A 815 19.05 12.39 11.60
CA LYS A 815 19.66 13.56 10.93
C LYS A 815 19.29 13.57 9.44
N ASN A 816 19.14 14.75 8.84
CA ASN A 816 18.72 14.96 7.44
C ASN A 816 17.29 14.47 7.11
N SER A 817 16.32 14.83 7.96
CA SER A 817 14.91 14.40 7.84
C SER A 817 14.07 15.10 6.77
N LYS A 818 14.65 16.06 6.03
CA LYS A 818 13.89 16.90 5.09
C LYS A 818 13.36 16.03 3.93
N GLY A 819 12.04 16.08 3.70
CA GLY A 819 11.39 15.30 2.63
C GLY A 819 11.24 13.81 2.93
N LYS A 820 11.36 13.40 4.20
CA LYS A 820 11.16 12.01 4.64
C LYS A 820 9.96 11.90 5.58
N LEU A 821 9.16 10.86 5.37
CA LEU A 821 8.15 10.39 6.32
C LEU A 821 8.67 9.10 6.98
N TYR A 822 8.68 9.05 8.30
CA TYR A 822 9.16 7.89 9.04
C TYR A 822 8.03 6.94 9.45
N ARG A 823 8.38 5.66 9.63
CA ARG A 823 7.52 4.63 10.22
C ARG A 823 8.37 3.80 11.19
N ILE A 824 7.70 3.13 12.12
CA ILE A 824 8.35 2.21 13.06
C ILE A 824 7.92 0.78 12.74
N LEU A 825 8.88 -0.12 12.63
CA LEU A 825 8.66 -1.55 12.55
C LEU A 825 8.99 -2.19 13.90
N THR A 826 8.28 -3.25 14.26
CA THR A 826 8.60 -4.13 15.40
C THR A 826 8.50 -5.60 14.99
N VAL A 827 9.11 -6.49 15.77
CA VAL A 827 9.27 -7.92 15.45
C VAL A 827 8.62 -8.79 16.52
N ASP A 828 7.93 -9.84 16.07
CA ASP A 828 7.36 -10.91 16.92
C ASP A 828 7.59 -12.27 16.24
N GLY A 829 8.68 -12.95 16.63
CA GLY A 829 9.17 -14.13 15.92
C GLY A 829 9.51 -13.81 14.46
N GLU A 830 8.83 -14.45 13.51
CA GLU A 830 9.02 -14.17 12.08
C GLU A 830 8.13 -13.02 11.55
N ASN A 831 7.24 -12.47 12.38
CA ASN A 831 6.32 -11.42 11.97
C ASN A 831 6.94 -10.04 12.15
N ILE A 832 6.96 -9.25 11.07
CA ILE A 832 7.29 -7.82 11.15
C ILE A 832 6.01 -7.00 11.05
N ARG A 833 5.75 -6.21 12.09
CA ARG A 833 4.60 -5.32 12.19
C ARG A 833 5.03 -3.88 11.96
N GLN A 834 4.27 -3.16 11.14
CA GLN A 834 4.35 -1.71 11.06
C GLN A 834 3.46 -1.09 12.16
N LEU A 835 4.03 -0.25 13.00
CA LEU A 835 3.30 0.48 14.03
C LEU A 835 2.74 1.79 13.46
N PRO A 836 1.53 2.21 13.89
CA PRO A 836 1.05 3.57 13.65
C PRO A 836 2.02 4.59 14.24
N THR A 837 2.26 5.67 13.50
CA THR A 837 3.15 6.75 13.94
C THR A 837 2.52 8.11 13.73
N THR A 838 2.66 9.00 14.72
CA THR A 838 2.46 10.46 14.54
C THR A 838 3.82 11.15 14.50
N GLN A 839 3.92 12.30 13.82
CA GLN A 839 5.19 12.99 13.62
C GLN A 839 5.03 14.50 13.79
N SER A 840 5.85 15.09 14.65
CA SER A 840 6.02 16.54 14.77
C SER A 840 7.12 17.02 13.83
N ASP A 841 7.54 18.28 13.93
CA ASP A 841 8.68 18.78 13.14
C ASP A 841 9.95 17.96 13.40
N THR A 842 10.26 17.63 14.66
CA THR A 842 11.53 17.00 15.03
C THR A 842 11.43 15.58 15.59
N ARG A 843 10.22 15.05 15.84
CA ARG A 843 10.03 13.77 16.55
C ARG A 843 9.11 12.80 15.83
N ILE A 844 9.29 11.52 16.15
CA ILE A 844 8.45 10.38 15.76
C ILE A 844 7.83 9.83 17.03
N LEU A 845 6.52 9.69 17.05
CA LEU A 845 5.78 9.14 18.18
C LEU A 845 5.09 7.85 17.76
N PHE A 846 5.11 6.86 18.66
CA PHE A 846 4.49 5.56 18.44
C PHE A 846 4.16 4.91 19.78
N GLN A 847 3.06 4.16 19.82
CA GLN A 847 2.69 3.40 21.00
C GLN A 847 3.23 1.96 20.90
N ALA A 848 3.95 1.51 21.92
CA ALA A 848 4.49 0.15 21.98
C ALA A 848 4.80 -0.28 23.43
N LYS A 849 5.07 -1.57 23.61
CA LYS A 849 5.70 -2.11 24.83
C LYS A 849 7.23 -2.04 24.70
N LYS A 850 7.98 -2.80 25.50
CA LYS A 850 9.41 -3.03 25.23
C LYS A 850 9.60 -3.87 23.97
N GLY A 851 10.80 -3.86 23.40
CA GLY A 851 11.17 -4.74 22.28
C GLY A 851 12.20 -4.14 21.35
N SER A 852 12.39 -4.82 20.22
CA SER A 852 13.22 -4.36 19.11
C SER A 852 12.39 -3.58 18.10
N PHE A 853 12.96 -2.48 17.62
CA PHE A 853 12.33 -1.56 16.69
C PHE A 853 13.27 -1.18 15.56
N ALA A 854 12.71 -0.91 14.40
CA ALA A 854 13.42 -0.30 13.28
C ALA A 854 12.73 0.98 12.83
N ILE A 855 13.54 2.03 12.63
CA ILE A 855 13.13 3.26 11.96
C ILE A 855 13.29 3.03 10.46
N VAL A 856 12.19 3.19 9.73
CA VAL A 856 12.22 3.18 8.26
C VAL A 856 11.65 4.47 7.71
N SER A 857 12.03 4.84 6.48
CA SER A 857 11.55 6.07 5.84
C SER A 857 11.09 5.87 4.40
N ILE A 858 10.20 6.75 3.96
CA ILE A 858 9.82 6.93 2.57
C ILE A 858 10.06 8.38 2.15
N GLN A 859 10.35 8.61 0.87
CA GLN A 859 10.38 9.96 0.31
C GLN A 859 8.96 10.51 0.24
N GLY A 860 8.74 11.73 0.73
CA GLY A 860 7.43 12.35 0.73
C GLY A 860 7.40 13.68 1.48
N ALA A 861 6.39 14.50 1.20
CA ALA A 861 6.16 15.70 1.98
C ALA A 861 5.85 15.30 3.44
N ALA A 862 6.61 15.86 4.38
CA ALA A 862 6.29 15.71 5.80
C ALA A 862 4.87 16.28 6.03
N PRO A 863 4.06 15.67 6.92
CA PRO A 863 2.79 16.27 7.34
C PRO A 863 3.04 17.72 7.77
N LYS A 864 2.06 18.63 7.56
CA LYS A 864 2.16 20.01 8.05
C LYS A 864 2.59 19.97 9.52
N GLY A 865 3.74 20.58 9.82
CA GLY A 865 4.42 20.48 11.10
C GLY A 865 3.48 20.69 12.28
N SER A 866 3.32 19.67 13.11
CA SER A 866 2.74 19.83 14.45
C SER A 866 3.87 20.22 15.41
N MET A 867 3.56 21.08 16.37
CA MET A 867 4.53 21.51 17.39
C MET A 867 5.06 20.30 18.17
N ASP A 868 6.34 20.33 18.53
CA ASP A 868 6.93 19.32 19.40
C ASP A 868 6.27 19.36 20.79
N PHE A 869 5.73 18.22 21.24
CA PHE A 869 5.28 18.03 22.61
C PHE A 869 6.40 17.43 23.47
N THR A 870 6.46 17.82 24.74
CA THR A 870 7.32 17.17 25.73
C THR A 870 6.53 16.08 26.45
N GLU A 871 7.03 14.85 26.40
CA GLU A 871 6.39 13.73 27.11
C GLU A 871 6.66 13.77 28.62
N VAL A 872 5.87 13.03 29.39
CA VAL A 872 5.83 13.12 30.86
C VAL A 872 7.17 12.74 31.49
N ALA A 873 7.76 11.63 31.06
CA ALA A 873 9.11 11.23 31.42
C ALA A 873 10.08 11.59 30.30
N ASN A 874 11.17 12.27 30.64
CA ASN A 874 12.25 12.63 29.71
C ASN A 874 13.57 12.70 30.46
N ILE A 875 14.68 12.63 29.73
CA ILE A 875 16.04 12.56 30.29
C ILE A 875 16.35 13.74 31.23
N LYS A 876 15.91 14.96 30.87
CA LYS A 876 16.11 16.17 31.70
C LYS A 876 15.38 16.08 33.05
N GLY A 877 14.27 15.35 33.10
CA GLY A 877 13.44 15.12 34.27
C GLY A 877 13.71 13.82 35.01
N ASN A 878 14.84 13.13 34.74
CA ASN A 878 15.16 11.85 35.36
C ASN A 878 15.04 11.88 36.89
N GLY A 879 14.35 10.88 37.44
CA GLY A 879 14.14 10.69 38.86
C GLY A 879 15.38 10.16 39.59
N LYS A 880 15.22 9.89 40.89
CA LYS A 880 16.27 9.25 41.70
C LYS A 880 16.20 7.73 41.57
N ASN A 881 17.36 7.07 41.52
CA ASN A 881 17.42 5.61 41.61
C ASN A 881 17.28 5.16 43.07
N TYR A 882 16.13 4.59 43.44
CA TYR A 882 15.89 4.09 44.80
C TYR A 882 16.33 2.64 45.01
N ILE A 883 16.68 1.91 43.94
CA ILE A 883 17.13 0.50 44.02
C ILE A 883 18.39 0.37 44.88
N THR A 884 19.36 1.27 44.69
CA THR A 884 20.57 1.31 45.53
C THR A 884 20.23 1.58 46.99
N THR A 885 19.23 2.41 47.26
CA THR A 885 18.75 2.71 48.61
C THR A 885 18.08 1.48 49.24
N TYR A 886 17.28 0.72 48.47
CA TYR A 886 16.67 -0.54 48.90
C TYR A 886 17.70 -1.56 49.36
N ILE A 887 18.83 -1.66 48.65
CA ILE A 887 19.92 -2.58 48.99
C ILE A 887 20.66 -2.13 50.26
N LEU A 888 20.89 -0.83 50.44
CA LEU A 888 21.69 -0.30 51.54
C LEU A 888 20.97 -0.29 52.90
N ILE A 889 19.63 -0.18 52.93
CA ILE A 889 18.85 -0.12 54.17
C ILE A 889 19.04 -1.37 55.05
N PRO A 890 18.92 -2.61 54.53
CA PRO A 890 19.22 -3.81 55.31
C PRO A 890 20.65 -3.82 55.88
N PHE A 891 21.65 -3.39 55.10
CA PHE A 891 23.04 -3.30 55.58
C PHE A 891 23.18 -2.27 56.71
N ALA A 892 22.53 -1.12 56.61
CA ALA A 892 22.53 -0.10 57.65
C ALA A 892 21.83 -0.57 58.94
N VAL A 893 20.70 -1.30 58.82
CA VAL A 893 19.98 -1.88 59.96
C VAL A 893 20.80 -2.98 60.62
N ILE A 894 21.41 -3.89 59.85
CA ILE A 894 22.32 -4.92 60.37
C ILE A 894 23.50 -4.26 61.09
N PHE A 895 24.08 -3.20 60.52
CA PHE A 895 25.18 -2.45 61.13
C PHE A 895 24.75 -1.78 62.45
N LEU A 896 23.56 -1.17 62.51
CA LEU A 896 22.99 -0.59 63.73
C LEU A 896 22.72 -1.65 64.80
N ILE A 897 22.18 -2.82 64.42
CA ILE A 897 22.00 -3.96 65.34
C ILE A 897 23.36 -4.44 65.86
N LEU A 898 24.38 -4.52 64.99
CA LEU A 898 25.74 -4.91 65.38
C LEU A 898 26.32 -3.93 66.40
N ILE A 899 26.16 -2.62 66.19
CA ILE A 899 26.55 -1.57 67.14
C ILE A 899 25.79 -1.75 68.45
N LEU A 900 24.48 -1.97 68.41
CA LEU A 900 23.66 -2.16 69.61
C LEU A 900 24.12 -3.39 70.41
N VAL A 901 24.43 -4.49 69.73
CA VAL A 901 24.98 -5.71 70.33
C VAL A 901 26.35 -5.43 70.97
N ILE A 902 27.24 -4.70 70.28
CA ILE A 902 28.55 -4.29 70.82
C ILE A 902 28.37 -3.41 72.06
N VAL A 903 27.47 -2.43 72.04
CA VAL A 903 27.16 -1.55 73.18
C VAL A 903 26.61 -2.36 74.35
N LEU A 904 25.68 -3.28 74.11
CA LEU A 904 25.13 -4.18 75.13
C LEU A 904 26.22 -5.08 75.73
N LEU A 905 27.13 -5.61 74.92
CA LEU A 905 28.28 -6.39 75.38
C LEU A 905 29.24 -5.54 76.24
N LEU A 906 29.50 -4.29 75.86
CA LEU A 906 30.32 -3.34 76.63
C LEU A 906 29.67 -2.97 77.97
N ILE A 907 28.36 -2.73 77.99
CA ILE A 907 27.57 -2.49 79.22
C ILE A 907 27.60 -3.74 80.11
N ARG A 908 27.40 -4.94 79.57
CA ARG A 908 27.53 -6.21 80.31
C ARG A 908 28.92 -6.37 80.89
N ARG A 909 29.97 -6.03 80.15
CA ARG A 909 31.36 -6.08 80.62
C ARG A 909 31.61 -5.09 81.74
N LYS A 910 31.13 -3.85 81.63
CA LYS A 910 31.19 -2.82 82.67
C LYS A 910 30.45 -3.24 83.94
N ASN A 911 29.25 -3.81 83.81
CA ASN A 911 28.46 -4.34 84.93
C ASN A 911 29.13 -5.56 85.58
N LYS A 912 29.77 -6.44 84.80
CA LYS A 912 30.56 -7.58 85.33
C LYS A 912 31.80 -7.10 86.09
N ILE A 913 32.47 -6.04 85.63
CA ILE A 913 33.60 -5.41 86.34
C ILE A 913 33.12 -4.70 87.61
N ALA A 914 32.01 -3.97 87.56
CA ALA A 914 31.40 -3.33 88.73
C ALA A 914 30.93 -4.35 89.77
N TYR A 915 30.30 -5.45 89.35
CA TYR A 915 29.94 -6.58 90.21
C TYR A 915 31.17 -7.25 90.83
N ARG A 916 32.26 -7.46 90.07
CA ARG A 916 33.53 -7.97 90.62
C ARG A 916 34.17 -7.00 91.62
N LYS A 917 34.08 -5.68 91.42
CA LYS A 917 34.52 -4.66 92.39
C LYS A 917 33.65 -4.68 93.66
N LYS A 918 32.33 -4.77 93.54
CA LYS A 918 31.40 -4.88 94.69
C LYS A 918 31.60 -6.18 95.48
N LYS A 919 31.82 -7.30 94.79
CA LYS A 919 32.14 -8.59 95.42
C LYS A 919 33.49 -8.54 96.15
N ARG A 920 34.53 -7.92 95.57
CA ARG A 920 35.81 -7.68 96.27
C ARG A 920 35.71 -6.75 97.48
N ALA A 921 34.75 -5.83 97.52
CA ALA A 921 34.51 -4.98 98.70
C ALA A 921 33.79 -5.73 99.84
N ILE A 922 32.94 -6.71 99.52
CA ILE A 922 32.26 -7.55 100.51
C ILE A 922 33.22 -8.57 101.15
N TYR A 923 34.18 -9.12 100.40
CA TYR A 923 35.22 -10.02 100.92
C TYR A 923 36.36 -9.32 101.68
N LYS A 924 36.32 -8.00 101.87
CA LYS A 924 37.31 -7.24 102.65
C LYS A 924 36.83 -6.87 104.05
N ASN A 925 35.58 -7.23 104.39
CA ASN A 925 34.92 -7.00 105.69
C ASN A 925 34.45 -8.31 106.36
N GLN A 926 34.99 -9.45 105.95
CA GLN A 926 35.14 -10.67 106.75
C GLN A 926 36.62 -10.82 107.06
#